data_AF-A0AAW0JUQ7-F1
#
_entry.id   AF-A0AAW0JUQ7-F1
#
_cell.length_a   1.000
_cell.length_b   1.000
_cell.length_c   1.000
_cell.angle_alpha   90.00
_cell.angle_beta   90.00
_cell.angle_gamma   90.00
#
_symmetry.space_group_name_H-M   'P 1'
#
loop_
_entity.id
_entity.type
_entity.pdbx_description
1 polymer ?
#
loop_
_entity_poly.entity_id
_entity_poly.type
_entity_poly.pdbx_seq_one_letter_code
_entity_poly.pdbx_strand_id
1 'polypeptide(L)'
;MVITVAGESLTGNPTNYDRLQELKAFDDSKSGVKGLVDAGITKIPRIFVRPPEDLAAHNPNSGEPTDIHFTIPVIDLGGRRADAVDGVRRAAEDVGFFQVMNHGIAERVLEEMLEAARGFHELPREVKAEYHTRELMKKVKFGSNFDLYKSRFANWRDSLFCVSLLQVLMACMLWKIKIGFIDKFVVLYMFVHLLCRDITIEYSNQVHKLGITLFEMLSEALGLKSDQLIGLDCAKGHVILSHYYPACPEPELTMGTTQHSDPDFLTILLQDHIGGLQVLYQNRWIDVPPVPGALVLISNDRFKSVEHQVLANHMGPRVSIACFFTPHLHPSTIIYGPIKELLSEDNPPVYRETSVRDFAFDDSKSGVKGIVDAGVTKIPRIFVRPPEDRATGEPTDTHFTIPVIDLGGRRADAVDGVRRAAEEVGFFHLVNHGIAERVLEEMLKAARGFHELPREVKAEYYTRELTKKVKFRSNFDLYKSRFANWRDSLYCVMGPDPLDPRELPLVCRDITIEYSNQVHKLGITLFGILSEALGLKSDQLIGLECAKGHVILSHYYPACPEPELTMGTTQHSDPDFLTILLQDHIGGLQVLYQNRWIDVPPVPGALVLISNDRFKSVEHQVLANHMGPRLSIACFFIPHIYPSTIIYGPIKELLSEDNPPVYRETSVQDFIAYYDEKGLGGNSALTHFKLQKGNQEMRG
;
A
#
# COMPACT_ATOMS: atom_id res chain seq x y z
N MET A 1 40.44 -2.77 1.93
CA MET A 1 39.22 -2.23 1.29
C MET A 1 39.15 -0.78 1.73
N VAL A 2 39.20 0.17 0.79
CA VAL A 2 39.45 1.60 1.09
C VAL A 2 38.23 2.16 1.82
N ILE A 3 38.31 2.25 3.13
CA ILE A 3 37.47 3.14 3.93
C ILE A 3 38.06 4.53 3.68
N THR A 4 37.40 5.34 2.85
CA THR A 4 37.78 6.74 2.70
C THR A 4 37.47 7.46 4.01
N VAL A 5 38.50 7.59 4.85
CA VAL A 5 38.60 8.63 5.86
C VAL A 5 38.70 9.95 5.10
N ALA A 6 37.59 10.67 4.98
CA ALA A 6 37.61 12.08 4.58
C ALA A 6 36.37 12.76 5.15
N GLY A 7 36.60 13.63 6.14
CA GLY A 7 35.60 14.59 6.57
C GLY A 7 35.32 15.57 5.45
N GLU A 8 34.16 15.46 4.81
CA GLU A 8 33.57 16.59 4.12
C GLU A 8 32.78 17.41 5.13
N SER A 9 33.09 18.71 5.15
CA SER A 9 32.28 19.73 5.80
C SER A 9 30.83 19.64 5.32
N LEU A 10 29.86 19.91 6.20
CA LEU A 10 28.42 20.08 5.90
C LEU A 10 28.13 21.26 4.93
N THR A 11 29.15 21.81 4.27
CA THR A 11 29.09 22.91 3.31
C THR A 11 29.50 22.51 1.89
N GLY A 12 29.62 21.21 1.58
CA GLY A 12 29.90 20.71 0.23
C GLY A 12 28.69 20.81 -0.70
N ASN A 13 28.92 21.21 -1.96
CA ASN A 13 27.92 21.48 -2.99
C ASN A 13 26.81 20.39 -3.05
N PRO A 14 25.51 20.74 -3.06
CA PRO A 14 24.39 19.77 -3.04
C PRO A 14 24.28 18.86 -4.28
N THR A 15 25.07 19.11 -5.33
CA THR A 15 24.83 18.59 -6.67
C THR A 15 25.41 17.21 -6.96
N ASN A 16 26.13 16.57 -6.01
CA ASN A 16 26.86 15.32 -6.28
C ASN A 16 26.70 14.21 -5.22
N TYR A 17 25.72 14.32 -4.32
CA TYR A 17 25.45 13.29 -3.31
C TYR A 17 24.55 12.18 -3.87
N ASP A 18 25.10 10.98 -4.05
CA ASP A 18 24.35 9.78 -4.44
C ASP A 18 24.03 8.92 -3.20
N ARG A 19 22.85 9.17 -2.61
CA ARG A 19 22.34 8.40 -1.47
C ARG A 19 22.25 6.90 -1.77
N LEU A 20 21.87 6.52 -3.00
CA LEU A 20 21.68 5.12 -3.36
C LEU A 20 23.02 4.38 -3.37
N GLN A 21 24.09 5.04 -3.84
CA GLN A 21 25.44 4.50 -3.78
C GLN A 21 25.91 4.28 -2.34
N GLU A 22 25.68 5.25 -1.44
CA GLU A 22 26.05 5.13 -0.03
C GLU A 22 25.28 4.00 0.67
N LEU A 23 23.97 3.90 0.44
CA LEU A 23 23.14 2.81 0.97
C LEU A 23 23.62 1.43 0.51
N LYS A 24 23.93 1.28 -0.79
CA LYS A 24 24.46 0.03 -1.35
C LYS A 24 25.80 -0.34 -0.71
N ALA A 25 26.72 0.62 -0.58
CA ALA A 25 28.02 0.38 0.04
C ALA A 25 27.87 -0.05 1.51
N PHE A 26 26.97 0.58 2.26
CA PHE A 26 26.66 0.20 3.63
C PHE A 26 26.04 -1.20 3.72
N ASP A 27 25.06 -1.51 2.87
CA ASP A 27 24.38 -2.81 2.85
C ASP A 27 25.32 -3.95 2.42
N ASP A 28 26.13 -3.74 1.37
CA ASP A 28 27.13 -4.69 0.88
C ASP A 28 28.23 -4.99 1.91
N SER A 29 28.45 -4.07 2.86
CA SER A 29 29.37 -4.30 3.97
C SER A 29 28.92 -5.46 4.85
N LYS A 30 27.60 -5.70 4.98
CA LYS A 30 26.98 -6.69 5.89
C LYS A 30 27.40 -6.54 7.36
N SER A 31 28.03 -5.43 7.72
CA SER A 31 28.63 -5.21 9.04
C SER A 31 27.66 -4.54 10.00
N GLY A 32 26.66 -3.85 9.43
CA GLY A 32 25.67 -3.08 10.13
C GLY A 32 26.22 -1.84 10.84
N VAL A 33 25.37 -1.19 11.63
CA VAL A 33 25.70 0.02 12.39
C VAL A 33 26.79 -0.27 13.41
N LYS A 34 26.75 -1.43 14.06
CA LYS A 34 27.83 -1.83 14.97
C LYS A 34 29.18 -1.88 14.26
N GLY A 35 29.23 -2.40 13.04
CA GLY A 35 30.46 -2.44 12.24
C GLY A 35 31.04 -1.05 11.96
N LEU A 36 30.19 -0.02 11.87
CA LEU A 36 30.65 1.37 11.76
C LEU A 36 31.27 1.85 13.08
N VAL A 37 30.63 1.55 14.21
CA VAL A 37 31.15 1.89 15.55
C VAL A 37 32.46 1.17 15.84
N ASP A 38 32.56 -0.12 15.51
CA ASP A 38 33.79 -0.91 15.62
C ASP A 38 34.94 -0.34 14.75
N ALA A 39 34.60 0.36 13.66
CA ALA A 39 35.55 1.07 12.81
C ALA A 39 35.97 2.45 13.37
N GLY A 40 35.44 2.86 14.52
CA GLY A 40 35.86 4.06 15.24
C GLY A 40 35.38 5.38 14.62
N ILE A 41 34.23 5.39 13.96
CA ILE A 41 33.68 6.61 13.38
C ILE A 41 33.38 7.66 14.47
N THR A 42 33.68 8.92 14.17
CA THR A 42 33.38 10.06 15.04
C THR A 42 32.22 10.91 14.52
N LYS A 43 31.73 10.62 13.32
CA LYS A 43 30.58 11.25 12.69
C LYS A 43 29.69 10.20 12.05
N ILE A 44 28.39 10.40 12.07
CA ILE A 44 27.45 9.47 11.45
C ILE A 44 27.40 9.69 9.92
N PRO A 45 27.31 8.61 9.11
CA PRO A 45 27.11 8.74 7.67
C PRO A 45 25.81 9.46 7.31
N ARG A 46 25.77 10.11 6.14
CA ARG A 46 24.66 11.01 5.75
C ARG A 46 23.34 10.25 5.58
N ILE A 47 23.41 8.96 5.24
CA ILE A 47 22.23 8.08 5.19
C ILE A 47 21.48 7.96 6.53
N PHE A 48 22.12 8.24 7.68
CA PHE A 48 21.50 8.19 9.01
C PHE A 48 21.04 9.56 9.52
N VAL A 49 21.44 10.65 8.86
CA VAL A 49 21.12 12.01 9.28
C VAL A 49 19.68 12.34 8.90
N ARG A 50 18.91 12.81 9.87
CA ARG A 50 17.54 13.27 9.67
C ARG A 50 17.48 14.51 8.76
N PRO A 51 16.45 14.63 7.91
CA PRO A 51 16.16 15.87 7.20
C PRO A 51 16.00 17.08 8.16
N PRO A 52 16.41 18.30 7.75
CA PRO A 52 16.31 19.50 8.59
C PRO A 52 14.91 19.80 9.12
N GLU A 53 13.87 19.52 8.34
CA GLU A 53 12.48 19.67 8.75
C GLU A 53 12.09 18.75 9.93
N ASP A 54 12.59 17.52 9.94
CA ASP A 54 12.34 16.54 11.00
C ASP A 54 13.13 16.91 12.27
N LEU A 55 14.32 17.51 12.11
CA LEU A 55 15.12 18.08 13.20
C LEU A 55 14.43 19.30 13.83
N ALA A 56 13.77 20.13 13.03
CA ALA A 56 13.05 21.32 13.51
C ALA A 56 11.75 20.96 14.25
N ALA A 57 11.04 19.92 13.81
CA ALA A 57 9.79 19.46 14.42
C ALA A 57 10.00 18.81 15.81
N HIS A 58 11.18 18.25 16.07
CA HIS A 58 11.54 17.65 17.37
C HIS A 58 12.11 18.65 18.39
N ASN A 59 12.03 19.97 18.16
CA ASN A 59 12.55 20.95 19.10
C ASN A 59 11.68 21.00 20.37
N PRO A 60 12.17 20.55 21.55
CA PRO A 60 11.34 20.41 22.75
C PRO A 60 10.87 21.75 23.36
N ASN A 61 11.31 22.89 22.81
CA ASN A 61 10.99 24.24 23.28
C ASN A 61 9.78 24.91 22.59
N SER A 62 9.00 24.21 21.75
CA SER A 62 7.87 24.82 21.04
C SER A 62 6.50 24.68 21.74
N GLY A 63 6.44 24.17 22.97
CA GLY A 63 5.20 24.05 23.75
C GLY A 63 5.33 24.70 25.14
N GLU A 64 4.26 25.36 25.61
CA GLU A 64 4.20 25.92 26.97
C GLU A 64 4.45 24.82 28.04
N PRO A 65 5.21 25.14 29.10
CA PRO A 65 5.46 24.19 30.19
C PRO A 65 4.19 24.05 31.02
N THR A 66 3.54 22.89 30.90
CA THR A 66 2.47 22.49 31.83
C THR A 66 2.89 21.22 32.56
N ASP A 67 2.81 21.33 33.88
CA ASP A 67 3.27 20.44 34.93
C ASP A 67 2.46 19.13 34.96
N ILE A 68 2.74 18.20 34.04
CA ILE A 68 2.11 16.87 34.05
C ILE A 68 3.21 15.82 34.07
N HIS A 69 3.56 15.35 35.27
CA HIS A 69 4.30 14.10 35.48
C HIS A 69 3.40 12.92 35.08
N PHE A 70 3.15 12.72 33.80
CA PHE A 70 2.47 11.53 33.29
C PHE A 70 3.48 10.39 33.14
N THR A 71 3.15 9.23 33.70
CA THR A 71 3.95 8.01 33.58
C THR A 71 3.12 6.92 32.94
N ILE A 72 3.75 6.12 32.07
CA ILE A 72 3.11 4.95 31.46
C ILE A 72 2.55 4.02 32.55
N PRO A 73 1.28 3.56 32.44
CA PRO A 73 0.68 2.66 33.42
C PRO A 73 1.49 1.37 33.61
N VAL A 74 1.66 0.94 34.86
CA VAL A 74 2.26 -0.35 35.23
C VAL A 74 1.19 -1.23 35.84
N ILE A 75 1.02 -2.44 35.31
CA ILE A 75 -0.04 -3.38 35.68
C ILE A 75 0.58 -4.61 36.33
N ASP A 76 0.14 -4.93 37.54
CA ASP A 76 0.54 -6.14 38.26
C ASP A 76 -0.36 -7.32 37.86
N LEU A 77 0.21 -8.32 37.19
CA LEU A 77 -0.50 -9.54 36.78
C LEU A 77 -0.53 -10.62 37.88
N GLY A 78 0.24 -10.45 38.96
CA GLY A 78 0.23 -11.36 40.12
C GLY A 78 -0.91 -11.10 41.11
N GLY A 79 -1.62 -9.98 40.94
CA GLY A 79 -2.76 -9.57 41.77
C GLY A 79 -4.09 -10.24 41.37
N ARG A 80 -5.21 -9.62 41.76
CA ARG A 80 -6.54 -10.11 41.36
C ARG A 80 -6.76 -9.87 39.87
N ARG A 81 -7.20 -10.89 39.12
CA ARG A 81 -7.46 -10.79 37.67
C ARG A 81 -8.35 -9.60 37.29
N ALA A 82 -9.42 -9.33 38.06
CA ALA A 82 -10.32 -8.22 37.79
C ALA A 82 -9.60 -6.86 37.79
N ASP A 83 -8.70 -6.63 38.75
CA ASP A 83 -7.93 -5.39 38.84
C ASP A 83 -6.95 -5.26 37.66
N ALA A 84 -6.34 -6.37 37.25
CA ALA A 84 -5.47 -6.42 36.08
C ALA A 84 -6.24 -6.14 34.77
N VAL A 85 -7.41 -6.75 34.58
CA VAL A 85 -8.28 -6.51 33.41
C VAL A 85 -8.73 -5.06 33.35
N ASP A 86 -9.14 -4.47 34.47
CA ASP A 86 -9.53 -3.05 34.54
C ASP A 86 -8.34 -2.11 34.31
N GLY A 87 -7.14 -2.50 34.76
CA GLY A 87 -5.89 -1.80 34.43
C GLY A 87 -5.59 -1.84 32.94
N VAL A 88 -5.69 -3.03 32.33
CA VAL A 88 -5.44 -3.24 30.89
C VAL A 88 -6.43 -2.43 30.07
N ARG A 89 -7.73 -2.48 30.41
CA ARG A 89 -8.78 -1.71 29.74
C ARG A 89 -8.43 -0.22 29.70
N ARG A 90 -8.18 0.39 30.87
CA ARG A 90 -7.88 1.83 30.97
C ARG A 90 -6.63 2.22 30.21
N ALA A 91 -5.55 1.45 30.37
CA ALA A 91 -4.28 1.78 29.72
C ALA A 91 -4.34 1.61 28.20
N ALA A 92 -5.00 0.55 27.72
CA ALA A 92 -5.16 0.27 26.31
C ALA A 92 -6.09 1.29 25.62
N GLU A 93 -7.20 1.71 26.25
CA GLU A 93 -8.13 2.71 25.71
C GLU A 93 -7.57 4.15 25.76
N ASP A 94 -6.89 4.54 26.85
CA ASP A 94 -6.40 5.91 27.01
C ASP A 94 -5.06 6.13 26.30
N VAL A 95 -4.09 5.26 26.57
CA VAL A 95 -2.70 5.42 26.13
C VAL A 95 -2.40 4.57 24.91
N GLY A 96 -2.96 3.36 24.85
CA GLY A 96 -2.55 2.35 23.88
C GLY A 96 -1.27 1.62 24.25
N PHE A 97 -0.76 1.87 25.47
CA PHE A 97 0.58 1.46 25.91
C PHE A 97 0.63 1.24 27.42
N PHE A 98 1.28 0.16 27.86
CA PHE A 98 1.48 -0.11 29.29
C PHE A 98 2.64 -1.07 29.57
N GLN A 99 3.07 -1.09 30.83
CA GLN A 99 4.03 -2.05 31.36
C GLN A 99 3.30 -3.11 32.19
N VAL A 100 3.78 -4.35 32.18
CA VAL A 100 3.29 -5.43 33.05
C VAL A 100 4.41 -5.93 33.95
N MET A 101 4.09 -6.22 35.21
CA MET A 101 4.98 -6.86 36.18
C MET A 101 4.33 -8.12 36.75
N ASN A 102 5.11 -8.98 37.40
CA ASN A 102 4.67 -10.28 37.92
C ASN A 102 3.96 -11.14 36.85
N HIS A 103 4.42 -11.04 35.61
CA HIS A 103 3.82 -11.67 34.43
C HIS A 103 4.12 -13.18 34.31
N GLY A 104 4.84 -13.76 35.27
CA GLY A 104 5.09 -15.21 35.35
C GLY A 104 6.21 -15.76 34.45
N ILE A 105 6.98 -14.89 33.78
CA ILE A 105 8.21 -15.29 33.08
C ILE A 105 9.36 -15.15 34.07
N ALA A 106 10.20 -16.17 34.19
CA ALA A 106 11.31 -16.14 35.13
C ALA A 106 12.33 -15.05 34.76
N GLU A 107 12.80 -14.28 35.75
CA GLU A 107 13.78 -13.19 35.54
C GLU A 107 15.06 -13.68 34.83
N ARG A 108 15.56 -14.86 35.23
CA ARG A 108 16.65 -15.58 34.54
C ARG A 108 16.44 -15.66 33.03
N VAL A 109 15.22 -15.92 32.58
CA VAL A 109 14.92 -16.10 31.15
C VAL A 109 14.95 -14.76 30.41
N LEU A 110 14.52 -13.68 31.06
CA LEU A 110 14.61 -12.33 30.51
C LEU A 110 16.08 -11.89 30.38
N GLU A 111 16.87 -12.09 31.44
CA GLU A 111 18.29 -11.76 31.49
C GLU A 111 19.10 -12.54 30.45
N GLU A 112 18.97 -13.87 30.44
CA GLU A 112 19.67 -14.71 29.48
C GLU A 112 19.25 -14.43 28.03
N MET A 113 17.99 -14.03 27.78
CA MET A 113 17.56 -13.61 26.44
C MET A 113 18.21 -12.29 26.00
N LEU A 114 18.31 -11.31 26.91
CA LEU A 114 19.03 -10.05 26.65
C LEU A 114 20.52 -10.30 26.39
N GLU A 115 21.15 -11.18 27.18
CA GLU A 115 22.54 -11.60 27.00
C GLU A 115 22.75 -12.34 25.68
N ALA A 116 21.84 -13.26 25.33
CA ALA A 116 21.90 -13.99 24.06
C ALA A 116 21.76 -13.04 22.86
N ALA A 117 20.82 -12.10 22.93
CA ALA A 117 20.65 -11.07 21.91
C ALA A 117 21.92 -10.22 21.76
N ARG A 118 22.45 -9.71 22.88
CA ARG A 118 23.72 -8.96 22.90
C ARG A 118 24.86 -9.78 22.32
N GLY A 119 25.01 -11.03 22.77
CA GLY A 119 26.05 -11.96 22.34
C GLY A 119 26.03 -12.21 20.84
N PHE A 120 24.85 -12.39 20.24
CA PHE A 120 24.73 -12.52 18.78
C PHE A 120 25.25 -11.29 18.04
N HIS A 121 24.86 -10.09 18.47
CA HIS A 121 25.26 -8.84 17.79
C HIS A 121 26.75 -8.53 17.98
N GLU A 122 27.37 -9.03 19.05
CA GLU A 122 28.82 -9.00 19.30
C GLU A 122 29.63 -10.04 18.52
N LEU A 123 28.99 -10.98 17.80
CA LEU A 123 29.72 -11.95 17.00
C LEU A 123 30.53 -11.28 15.87
N PRO A 124 31.63 -11.91 15.43
CA PRO A 124 32.39 -11.45 14.27
C PRO A 124 31.50 -11.22 13.05
N ARG A 125 31.85 -10.23 12.25
CA ARG A 125 31.12 -9.85 11.02
C ARG A 125 30.89 -11.06 10.11
N GLU A 126 31.91 -11.90 9.95
CA GLU A 126 31.90 -13.07 9.08
C GLU A 126 30.76 -14.02 9.43
N VAL A 127 30.47 -14.18 10.72
CA VAL A 127 29.37 -15.01 11.23
C VAL A 127 28.02 -14.35 10.97
N LYS A 128 27.87 -13.08 11.32
CA LYS A 128 26.60 -12.34 11.12
C LYS A 128 26.24 -12.21 9.64
N ALA A 129 27.23 -12.14 8.76
CA ALA A 129 27.06 -12.03 7.31
C ALA A 129 26.33 -13.23 6.68
N GLU A 130 26.37 -14.43 7.29
CA GLU A 130 25.62 -15.60 6.82
C GLU A 130 24.09 -15.43 6.99
N TYR A 131 23.70 -14.65 7.99
CA TYR A 131 22.30 -14.31 8.26
C TYR A 131 21.86 -13.07 7.51
N HIS A 132 22.79 -12.30 6.93
CA HIS A 132 22.48 -11.08 6.21
C HIS A 132 21.63 -11.37 4.98
N THR A 133 20.44 -10.78 4.92
CA THR A 133 19.60 -10.81 3.71
C THR A 133 18.58 -9.67 3.74
N ARG A 134 18.14 -9.28 2.55
CA ARG A 134 16.98 -8.39 2.35
C ARG A 134 15.73 -9.16 1.91
N GLU A 135 15.81 -10.48 1.75
CA GLU A 135 14.68 -11.33 1.40
C GLU A 135 13.60 -11.30 2.49
N LEU A 136 12.37 -10.99 2.10
CA LEU A 136 11.25 -10.87 3.03
C LEU A 136 10.87 -12.21 3.66
N MET A 137 10.92 -13.29 2.89
CA MET A 137 10.44 -14.62 3.26
C MET A 137 11.43 -15.45 4.09
N LYS A 138 12.67 -14.97 4.30
CA LYS A 138 13.66 -15.71 5.10
C LYS A 138 13.26 -15.70 6.57
N LYS A 139 13.20 -16.89 7.18
CA LYS A 139 12.72 -17.10 8.56
C LYS A 139 13.68 -16.58 9.63
N VAL A 140 14.96 -16.53 9.32
CA VAL A 140 16.01 -15.95 10.18
C VAL A 140 16.82 -15.01 9.32
N LYS A 141 16.88 -13.74 9.70
CA LYS A 141 17.60 -12.72 8.94
C LYS A 141 18.21 -11.65 9.83
N PHE A 142 19.43 -11.27 9.50
CA PHE A 142 20.15 -10.18 10.11
C PHE A 142 20.24 -9.01 9.12
N GLY A 143 20.22 -7.79 9.63
CA GLY A 143 20.50 -6.59 8.85
C GLY A 143 20.20 -5.32 9.62
N SER A 144 20.73 -4.20 9.15
CA SER A 144 20.35 -2.88 9.65
C SER A 144 19.20 -2.36 8.81
N ASN A 145 18.09 -1.96 9.47
CA ASN A 145 16.89 -1.40 8.83
C ASN A 145 16.31 -2.30 7.73
N PHE A 146 15.29 -3.13 8.00
CA PHE A 146 14.68 -3.95 6.94
C PHE A 146 14.01 -3.13 5.83
N ASP A 147 13.79 -1.85 6.08
CA ASP A 147 13.30 -0.81 5.20
C ASP A 147 14.41 0.15 4.71
N LEU A 148 15.69 -0.21 4.83
CA LEU A 148 16.86 0.66 4.55
C LEU A 148 16.75 1.50 3.26
N TYR A 149 16.30 0.89 2.17
CA TYR A 149 16.15 1.57 0.87
C TYR A 149 14.85 2.39 0.77
N LYS A 150 13.85 2.10 1.61
CA LYS A 150 12.52 2.74 1.65
C LYS A 150 12.48 3.96 2.57
N SER A 151 13.26 3.96 3.65
CA SER A 151 13.22 5.02 4.65
C SER A 151 13.89 6.29 4.15
N ARG A 152 13.36 7.47 4.54
CA ARG A 152 13.94 8.79 4.22
C ARG A 152 15.37 8.93 4.74
N PHE A 153 15.63 8.34 5.90
CA PHE A 153 16.94 8.14 6.52
C PHE A 153 16.96 6.79 7.24
N ALA A 154 18.13 6.19 7.39
CA ALA A 154 18.33 4.93 8.09
C ALA A 154 18.33 5.16 9.61
N ASN A 155 17.78 4.21 10.37
CA ASN A 155 17.86 4.23 11.82
C ASN A 155 19.22 3.70 12.31
N TRP A 156 19.69 4.23 13.43
CA TRP A 156 20.93 3.84 14.11
C TRP A 156 20.77 2.52 14.91
N ARG A 157 20.49 1.42 14.20
CA ARG A 157 20.31 0.08 14.80
C ARG A 157 20.65 -1.07 13.87
N ASP A 158 21.01 -2.20 14.47
CA ASP A 158 21.07 -3.51 13.85
C ASP A 158 19.91 -4.38 14.33
N SER A 159 19.49 -5.35 13.53
CA SER A 159 18.31 -6.16 13.80
C SER A 159 18.50 -7.62 13.41
N LEU A 160 18.11 -8.53 14.30
CA LEU A 160 17.99 -9.96 14.04
C LEU A 160 16.51 -10.35 14.14
N PHE A 161 15.96 -10.83 13.05
CA PHE A 161 14.57 -11.29 12.95
C PHE A 161 14.51 -12.82 12.91
N CYS A 162 13.59 -13.39 13.68
CA CYS A 162 13.36 -14.82 13.81
C CYS A 162 11.85 -15.13 13.85
N VAL A 163 11.37 -16.06 13.01
CA VAL A 163 10.00 -16.60 13.10
C VAL A 163 9.93 -17.71 14.17
N SER A 164 8.99 -17.65 15.11
CA SER A 164 8.88 -18.66 16.18
C SER A 164 8.30 -20.03 15.73
N LEU A 165 9.03 -21.08 16.10
CA LEU A 165 8.68 -22.49 16.46
C LEU A 165 7.51 -23.17 15.72
N LEU A 166 7.70 -24.05 14.73
CA LEU A 166 8.08 -25.49 14.87
C LEU A 166 9.04 -25.92 13.74
N GLN A 167 9.28 -25.04 12.77
CA GLN A 167 9.97 -25.35 11.51
C GLN A 167 11.48 -25.15 11.57
N VAL A 168 11.99 -24.41 12.57
CA VAL A 168 13.43 -24.32 12.85
C VAL A 168 13.97 -25.69 13.29
N LEU A 169 13.18 -26.48 14.02
CA LEU A 169 13.51 -27.86 14.41
C LEU A 169 13.80 -28.75 13.19
N MET A 170 13.02 -28.66 12.10
CA MET A 170 13.28 -29.44 10.88
C MET A 170 14.51 -28.93 10.10
N ALA A 171 14.74 -27.63 10.06
CA ALA A 171 15.91 -27.06 9.39
C ALA A 171 17.21 -27.39 10.13
N CYS A 172 17.20 -27.34 11.46
CA CYS A 172 18.35 -27.66 12.30
C CYS A 172 18.65 -29.17 12.35
N MET A 173 17.66 -30.05 12.14
CA MET A 173 17.87 -31.51 12.09
C MET A 173 18.69 -31.99 10.87
N LEU A 174 18.94 -31.14 9.87
CA LEU A 174 19.74 -31.50 8.68
C LEU A 174 21.26 -31.33 8.87
N TRP A 175 21.74 -30.83 10.01
CA TRP A 175 23.16 -30.59 10.25
C TRP A 175 23.89 -31.79 10.87
N LYS A 176 24.20 -32.79 10.05
CA LYS A 176 25.33 -33.71 10.32
C LYS A 176 26.63 -33.01 9.94
N ILE A 177 27.32 -32.41 10.90
CA ILE A 177 28.66 -31.83 10.69
C ILE A 177 29.68 -32.98 10.60
N LYS A 178 30.43 -33.04 9.48
CA LYS A 178 31.66 -33.85 9.35
C LYS A 178 32.74 -33.22 10.22
N ILE A 179 33.15 -33.92 11.27
CA ILE A 179 34.17 -33.49 12.23
C ILE A 179 35.56 -33.76 11.64
N GLY A 180 36.35 -32.71 11.50
CA GLY A 180 37.78 -32.77 11.22
C GLY A 180 38.46 -31.51 11.75
N PHE A 181 39.16 -31.65 12.89
CA PHE A 181 39.90 -30.61 13.64
C PHE A 181 39.06 -29.51 14.31
N ILE A 182 39.03 -29.52 15.65
CA ILE A 182 38.28 -28.56 16.48
C ILE A 182 39.24 -27.44 16.93
N ASP A 183 39.02 -26.24 16.40
CA ASP A 183 39.64 -24.99 16.87
C ASP A 183 38.81 -24.41 18.05
N LYS A 184 39.44 -23.68 18.98
CA LYS A 184 38.75 -23.03 20.13
C LYS A 184 37.64 -22.08 19.67
N PHE A 185 37.79 -21.48 18.48
CA PHE A 185 36.76 -20.65 17.85
C PHE A 185 35.46 -21.41 17.53
N VAL A 186 35.56 -22.67 17.12
CA VAL A 186 34.40 -23.51 16.74
C VAL A 186 33.60 -23.91 17.98
N VAL A 187 34.25 -24.12 19.13
CA VAL A 187 33.58 -24.49 20.38
C VAL A 187 32.78 -23.31 20.95
N LEU A 188 33.37 -22.11 20.99
CA LEU A 188 32.67 -20.90 21.43
C LEU A 188 31.51 -20.56 20.48
N TYR A 189 31.73 -20.69 19.17
CA TYR A 189 30.71 -20.53 18.13
C TYR A 189 29.53 -21.49 18.34
N MET A 190 29.81 -22.78 18.51
CA MET A 190 28.76 -23.80 18.70
C MET A 190 28.03 -23.61 20.03
N PHE A 191 28.72 -23.17 21.08
CA PHE A 191 28.14 -22.90 22.39
C PHE A 191 27.22 -21.68 22.38
N VAL A 192 27.64 -20.55 21.80
CA VAL A 192 26.78 -19.36 21.66
C VAL A 192 25.60 -19.67 20.74
N HIS A 193 25.81 -20.40 19.65
CA HIS A 193 24.71 -20.74 18.73
C HIS A 193 23.67 -21.68 19.35
N LEU A 194 24.10 -22.68 20.13
CA LEU A 194 23.20 -23.60 20.84
C LEU A 194 22.52 -22.93 22.03
N LEU A 195 23.26 -22.12 22.82
CA LEU A 195 22.73 -21.42 23.98
C LEU A 195 21.73 -20.34 23.57
N CYS A 196 22.07 -19.48 22.60
CA CYS A 196 21.15 -18.47 22.07
C CYS A 196 19.88 -19.11 21.51
N ARG A 197 20.00 -20.28 20.86
CA ARG A 197 18.83 -21.00 20.35
C ARG A 197 17.94 -21.49 21.48
N ASP A 198 18.49 -22.21 22.44
CA ASP A 198 17.70 -22.86 23.49
C ASP A 198 16.99 -21.83 24.38
N ILE A 199 17.67 -20.74 24.75
CA ILE A 199 17.04 -19.65 25.51
C ILE A 199 16.00 -18.89 24.68
N THR A 200 16.26 -18.64 23.38
CA THR A 200 15.26 -17.99 22.51
C THR A 200 14.00 -18.84 22.41
N ILE A 201 14.12 -20.16 22.38
CA ILE A 201 12.98 -21.09 22.37
C ILE A 201 12.23 -21.04 23.71
N GLU A 202 12.95 -21.12 24.83
CA GLU A 202 12.34 -21.02 26.16
C GLU A 202 11.59 -19.69 26.34
N TYR A 203 12.25 -18.58 26.02
CA TYR A 203 11.68 -17.24 26.05
C TYR A 203 10.45 -17.14 25.14
N SER A 204 10.55 -17.58 23.89
CA SER A 204 9.43 -17.57 22.93
C SER A 204 8.21 -18.33 23.46
N ASN A 205 8.41 -19.52 24.05
CA ASN A 205 7.32 -20.30 24.63
C ASN A 205 6.68 -19.60 25.83
N GLN A 206 7.47 -18.94 26.67
CA GLN A 206 6.95 -18.21 27.83
C GLN A 206 6.21 -16.93 27.41
N VAL A 207 6.75 -16.18 26.45
CA VAL A 207 6.07 -15.01 25.87
C VAL A 207 4.79 -15.40 25.15
N HIS A 208 4.75 -16.53 24.45
CA HIS A 208 3.53 -17.03 23.82
C HIS A 208 2.42 -17.29 24.84
N LYS A 209 2.76 -17.95 25.96
CA LYS A 209 1.81 -18.17 27.07
C LYS A 209 1.31 -16.86 27.66
N LEU A 210 2.22 -15.92 27.90
CA LEU A 210 1.86 -14.58 28.36
C LEU A 210 0.95 -13.87 27.37
N GLY A 211 1.25 -13.92 26.07
CA GLY A 211 0.41 -13.36 25.01
C GLY A 211 -1.01 -13.93 25.02
N ILE A 212 -1.18 -15.25 25.21
CA ILE A 212 -2.51 -15.86 25.37
C ILE A 212 -3.26 -15.24 26.56
N THR A 213 -2.62 -15.17 27.73
CA THR A 213 -3.22 -14.54 28.93
C THR A 213 -3.61 -13.08 28.69
N LEU A 214 -2.80 -12.34 27.95
CA LEU A 214 -3.08 -10.93 27.62
C LEU A 214 -4.22 -10.79 26.63
N PHE A 215 -4.31 -11.64 25.59
CA PHE A 215 -5.45 -11.64 24.68
C PHE A 215 -6.75 -12.00 25.38
N GLU A 216 -6.71 -12.85 26.41
CA GLU A 216 -7.87 -13.09 27.25
C GLU A 216 -8.29 -11.85 28.03
N MET A 217 -7.35 -11.18 28.69
CA MET A 217 -7.60 -9.95 29.43
C MET A 217 -8.09 -8.82 28.50
N LEU A 218 -7.54 -8.70 27.29
CA LEU A 218 -7.98 -7.74 26.28
C LEU A 218 -9.42 -8.06 25.81
N SER A 219 -9.77 -9.33 25.64
CA SER A 219 -11.15 -9.73 25.31
C SER A 219 -12.12 -9.35 26.44
N GLU A 220 -11.76 -9.62 27.69
CA GLU A 220 -12.54 -9.23 28.88
C GLU A 220 -12.61 -7.70 29.04
N ALA A 221 -11.52 -6.99 28.75
CA ALA A 221 -11.48 -5.53 28.73
C ALA A 221 -12.44 -4.96 27.68
N LEU A 222 -12.62 -5.65 26.55
CA LEU A 222 -13.63 -5.30 25.55
C LEU A 222 -15.07 -5.61 25.98
N GLY A 223 -15.29 -6.30 27.10
CA GLY A 223 -16.60 -6.77 27.54
C GLY A 223 -17.04 -8.06 26.84
N LEU A 224 -16.09 -8.77 26.23
CA LEU A 224 -16.31 -10.00 25.49
C LEU A 224 -15.96 -11.23 26.35
N LYS A 225 -16.27 -12.43 25.84
CA LYS A 225 -15.73 -13.67 26.44
C LYS A 225 -14.21 -13.69 26.33
N SER A 226 -13.53 -14.26 27.33
CA SER A 226 -12.07 -14.28 27.39
C SER A 226 -11.40 -14.94 26.18
N ASP A 227 -12.09 -15.85 25.48
CA ASP A 227 -11.54 -16.56 24.33
C ASP A 227 -11.77 -15.87 22.98
N GLN A 228 -12.42 -14.70 22.92
CA GLN A 228 -12.82 -14.11 21.63
C GLN A 228 -11.63 -13.80 20.72
N LEU A 229 -10.63 -13.04 21.19
CA LEU A 229 -9.46 -12.72 20.36
C LEU A 229 -8.60 -13.95 20.04
N ILE A 230 -8.58 -14.95 20.93
CA ILE A 230 -7.93 -16.24 20.67
C ILE A 230 -8.63 -16.97 19.53
N GLY A 231 -9.97 -16.98 19.51
CA GLY A 231 -10.78 -17.57 18.45
C GLY A 231 -10.61 -16.91 17.08
N LEU A 232 -10.09 -15.67 17.03
CA LEU A 232 -9.71 -14.96 15.81
C LEU A 232 -8.25 -15.23 15.36
N ASP A 233 -7.60 -16.25 15.93
CA ASP A 233 -6.20 -16.60 15.70
C ASP A 233 -5.20 -15.50 16.08
N CYS A 234 -5.57 -14.48 16.88
CA CYS A 234 -4.66 -13.38 17.24
C CYS A 234 -3.42 -13.87 18.00
N ALA A 235 -3.56 -14.96 18.76
CA ALA A 235 -2.48 -15.57 19.52
C ALA A 235 -1.77 -16.73 18.79
N LYS A 236 -2.10 -17.03 17.53
CA LYS A 236 -1.66 -18.27 16.85
C LYS A 236 -0.14 -18.40 16.71
N GLY A 237 0.57 -17.28 16.60
CA GLY A 237 2.03 -17.24 16.51
C GLY A 237 2.58 -15.84 16.69
N HIS A 238 3.88 -15.74 16.92
CA HIS A 238 4.59 -14.46 17.03
C HIS A 238 5.95 -14.51 16.33
N VAL A 239 6.48 -13.36 15.93
CA VAL A 239 7.87 -13.22 15.48
C VAL A 239 8.70 -12.52 16.54
N ILE A 240 9.98 -12.87 16.62
CA ILE A 240 10.94 -12.25 17.53
C ILE A 240 11.87 -11.36 16.71
N LEU A 241 12.04 -10.14 17.17
CA LEU A 241 12.94 -9.16 16.60
C LEU A 241 13.85 -8.62 17.70
N SER A 242 15.14 -8.95 17.59
CA SER A 242 16.18 -8.44 18.47
C SER A 242 16.81 -7.21 17.83
N HIS A 243 16.67 -6.06 18.50
CA HIS A 243 17.32 -4.81 18.12
C HIS A 243 18.56 -4.56 18.97
N TYR A 244 19.59 -4.05 18.30
CA TYR A 244 20.84 -3.65 18.91
C TYR A 244 21.14 -2.21 18.50
N TYR A 245 21.28 -1.34 19.49
CA TYR A 245 21.51 0.09 19.32
C TYR A 245 22.92 0.41 19.86
N PRO A 246 23.93 0.48 18.98
CA PRO A 246 25.27 0.90 19.37
C PRO A 246 25.27 2.33 19.89
N ALA A 247 26.32 2.69 20.66
CA ALA A 247 26.58 4.08 21.01
C ALA A 247 26.70 4.94 19.74
N CYS A 248 26.03 6.09 19.72
CA CYS A 248 26.03 7.01 18.60
C CYS A 248 26.93 8.22 18.90
N PRO A 249 27.84 8.62 17.98
CA PRO A 249 28.67 9.81 18.17
C PRO A 249 27.87 11.12 18.05
N GLU A 250 26.79 11.14 17.25
CA GLU A 250 25.94 12.32 16.97
C GLU A 250 24.44 11.94 17.10
N PRO A 251 23.96 11.52 18.29
CA PRO A 251 22.60 11.02 18.50
C PRO A 251 21.52 12.05 18.21
N GLU A 252 21.81 13.35 18.34
CA GLU A 252 20.90 14.45 17.99
C GLU A 252 20.57 14.50 16.49
N LEU A 253 21.40 13.90 15.63
CA LEU A 253 21.22 13.90 14.18
C LEU A 253 20.43 12.69 13.66
N THR A 254 20.20 11.66 14.48
CA THR A 254 19.61 10.38 14.05
C THR A 254 18.60 9.83 15.07
N MET A 255 18.03 8.66 14.80
CA MET A 255 17.10 7.96 15.67
C MET A 255 17.51 6.50 15.78
N GLY A 256 17.31 5.88 16.95
CA GLY A 256 17.42 4.44 17.10
C GLY A 256 16.32 3.72 16.32
N THR A 257 15.10 4.24 16.38
CA THR A 257 13.94 3.85 15.55
C THR A 257 13.04 5.07 15.36
N THR A 258 12.65 5.37 14.13
CA THR A 258 11.71 6.46 13.81
C THR A 258 10.31 6.24 14.37
N GLN A 259 9.55 7.33 14.44
CA GLN A 259 8.11 7.31 14.72
C GLN A 259 7.37 6.33 13.80
N HIS A 260 6.61 5.42 14.40
CA HIS A 260 5.71 4.47 13.73
C HIS A 260 4.68 3.92 14.73
N SER A 261 3.64 3.29 14.21
CA SER A 261 2.76 2.39 14.98
C SER A 261 2.94 0.97 14.45
N ASP A 262 2.80 -0.02 15.32
CA ASP A 262 2.95 -1.41 14.89
C ASP A 262 1.69 -1.92 14.17
N PRO A 263 1.83 -2.70 13.08
CA PRO A 263 0.72 -3.23 12.31
C PRO A 263 0.18 -4.58 12.84
N ASP A 264 0.72 -5.09 13.96
CA ASP A 264 0.37 -6.38 14.52
C ASP A 264 -0.76 -6.30 15.57
N PHE A 265 -1.19 -7.43 16.13
CA PHE A 265 -2.28 -7.43 17.10
C PHE A 265 -1.83 -6.99 18.49
N LEU A 266 -0.60 -7.35 18.87
CA LEU A 266 -0.02 -7.11 20.18
C LEU A 266 1.49 -7.29 20.10
N THR A 267 2.23 -6.24 20.45
CA THR A 267 3.68 -6.34 20.65
C THR A 267 4.00 -6.50 22.13
N ILE A 268 4.86 -7.46 22.47
CA ILE A 268 5.47 -7.60 23.80
C ILE A 268 6.95 -7.28 23.68
N LEU A 269 7.40 -6.24 24.38
CA LEU A 269 8.77 -5.74 24.30
C LEU A 269 9.52 -5.94 25.62
N LEU A 270 10.67 -6.62 25.54
CA LEU A 270 11.68 -6.71 26.59
C LEU A 270 12.78 -5.67 26.32
N GLN A 271 13.06 -4.83 27.31
CA GLN A 271 14.08 -3.77 27.24
C GLN A 271 15.21 -4.04 28.23
N ASP A 272 16.41 -3.52 27.94
CA ASP A 272 17.45 -3.39 28.94
C ASP A 272 17.27 -2.13 29.81
N HIS A 273 18.24 -1.88 30.70
CA HIS A 273 18.23 -0.79 31.66
C HIS A 273 18.57 0.59 31.07
N ILE A 274 18.94 0.71 29.80
CA ILE A 274 19.40 1.99 29.21
C ILE A 274 18.22 2.90 28.82
N GLY A 275 17.07 2.32 28.44
CA GLY A 275 15.87 3.09 28.08
C GLY A 275 15.96 3.81 26.73
N GLY A 276 15.19 4.88 26.53
CA GLY A 276 15.14 5.64 25.27
C GLY A 276 13.99 5.26 24.33
N LEU A 277 13.04 4.45 24.79
CA LEU A 277 11.74 4.30 24.13
C LEU A 277 10.85 5.49 24.50
N GLN A 278 10.17 6.06 23.52
CA GLN A 278 9.20 7.13 23.70
C GLN A 278 7.88 6.79 23.04
N VAL A 279 6.78 7.24 23.65
CA VAL A 279 5.41 7.05 23.18
C VAL A 279 4.75 8.41 23.00
N LEU A 280 4.02 8.60 21.90
CA LEU A 280 3.27 9.82 21.65
C LEU A 280 1.96 9.79 22.43
N TYR A 281 1.83 10.62 23.46
CA TYR A 281 0.60 10.78 24.22
C TYR A 281 0.19 12.25 24.22
N GLN A 282 -1.04 12.54 23.79
CA GLN A 282 -1.58 13.91 23.72
C GLN A 282 -0.65 14.89 22.97
N ASN A 283 -0.14 14.47 21.81
CA ASN A 283 0.82 15.20 20.96
C ASN A 283 2.16 15.54 21.65
N ARG A 284 2.54 14.80 22.69
CA ARG A 284 3.83 14.92 23.38
C ARG A 284 4.53 13.57 23.43
N TRP A 285 5.84 13.58 23.24
CA TRP A 285 6.67 12.39 23.41
C TRP A 285 6.95 12.15 24.90
N ILE A 286 6.55 10.99 25.41
CA ILE A 286 6.73 10.59 26.81
C ILE A 286 7.77 9.47 26.87
N ASP A 287 8.79 9.65 27.70
CA ASP A 287 9.79 8.60 27.95
C ASP A 287 9.18 7.42 28.70
N VAL A 288 9.57 6.22 28.28
CA VAL A 288 9.22 4.96 28.95
C VAL A 288 10.43 4.48 29.74
N PRO A 289 10.52 4.77 31.06
CA PRO A 289 11.63 4.31 31.88
C PRO A 289 11.55 2.78 32.04
N PRO A 290 12.66 2.04 31.80
CA PRO A 290 12.67 0.60 32.04
C PRO A 290 12.40 0.27 33.51
N VAL A 291 11.40 -0.56 33.76
CA VAL A 291 11.12 -1.13 35.09
C VAL A 291 11.71 -2.54 35.14
N PRO A 292 12.52 -2.90 36.15
CA PRO A 292 13.10 -4.24 36.27
C PRO A 292 12.05 -5.34 36.21
N GLY A 293 12.25 -6.33 35.33
CA GLY A 293 11.32 -7.42 35.14
C GLY A 293 9.95 -7.01 34.59
N ALA A 294 9.81 -5.81 33.99
CA ALA A 294 8.60 -5.41 33.31
C ALA A 294 8.69 -5.64 31.80
N LEU A 295 7.55 -5.97 31.19
CA LEU A 295 7.38 -6.03 29.74
C LEU A 295 6.46 -4.91 29.26
N VAL A 296 6.72 -4.41 28.07
CA VAL A 296 5.97 -3.31 27.44
C VAL A 296 4.98 -3.84 26.41
N LEU A 297 3.76 -3.27 26.36
CA LEU A 297 2.65 -3.67 25.49
C LEU A 297 2.07 -2.54 24.65
N ILE A 298 1.59 -2.87 23.44
CA ILE A 298 0.94 -1.96 22.46
C ILE A 298 -0.36 -2.63 21.92
N SER A 299 -1.46 -1.89 21.76
CA SER A 299 -2.80 -2.47 21.45
C SER A 299 -3.69 -1.60 20.53
N ASN A 300 -4.59 -2.15 19.68
CA ASN A 300 -5.23 -1.47 18.51
C ASN A 300 -6.78 -1.14 18.54
N ASP A 301 -7.17 -0.11 17.77
CA ASP A 301 -8.39 0.72 17.53
C ASP A 301 -9.51 1.08 18.56
N ARG A 302 -10.04 0.19 19.41
CA ARG A 302 -10.74 0.65 20.64
C ARG A 302 -9.71 0.87 21.74
N PHE A 303 -8.67 0.06 21.66
CA PHE A 303 -7.38 0.33 22.23
C PHE A 303 -6.58 1.19 21.24
N LYS A 304 -5.64 2.04 21.63
CA LYS A 304 -5.00 2.95 20.67
C LYS A 304 -3.71 2.35 20.10
N SER A 305 -3.60 2.13 18.79
CA SER A 305 -2.29 1.82 18.19
C SER A 305 -1.45 3.09 18.14
N VAL A 306 -0.70 3.31 19.21
CA VAL A 306 -0.02 4.56 19.48
C VAL A 306 1.31 4.65 18.74
N GLU A 307 1.61 5.85 18.24
CA GLU A 307 2.91 6.13 17.65
C GLU A 307 4.00 6.10 18.72
N HIS A 308 5.09 5.42 18.41
CA HIS A 308 6.24 5.28 19.30
C HIS A 308 7.56 5.39 18.52
N GLN A 309 8.63 5.75 19.22
CA GLN A 309 9.96 5.93 18.65
C GLN A 309 11.06 5.53 19.63
N VAL A 310 12.28 5.38 19.13
CA VAL A 310 13.46 5.09 19.96
C VAL A 310 14.55 6.10 19.67
N LEU A 311 15.03 6.78 20.72
CA LEU A 311 16.13 7.73 20.64
C LEU A 311 17.47 7.02 20.42
N ALA A 312 18.35 7.64 19.63
CA ALA A 312 19.76 7.29 19.62
C ALA A 312 20.43 7.84 20.89
N ASN A 313 21.49 7.20 21.37
CA ASN A 313 22.15 7.60 22.63
C ASN A 313 23.67 7.50 22.49
N HIS A 314 24.40 8.39 23.17
CA HIS A 314 25.85 8.31 23.33
C HIS A 314 26.28 7.10 24.16
N MET A 315 25.41 6.59 25.03
CA MET A 315 25.63 5.38 25.81
C MET A 315 25.04 4.16 25.10
N GLY A 316 25.81 3.08 25.07
CA GLY A 316 25.42 1.81 24.47
C GLY A 316 26.40 0.69 24.84
N PRO A 317 26.11 -0.55 24.39
CA PRO A 317 25.01 -0.90 23.50
C PRO A 317 23.71 -1.13 24.25
N ARG A 318 22.61 -0.56 23.73
CA ARG A 318 21.27 -0.90 24.16
C ARG A 318 20.73 -2.09 23.37
N VAL A 319 20.02 -2.99 24.04
CA VAL A 319 19.38 -4.16 23.43
C VAL A 319 17.89 -4.18 23.77
N SER A 320 17.07 -4.58 22.81
CA SER A 320 15.65 -4.87 23.05
C SER A 320 15.16 -6.05 22.23
N ILE A 321 14.21 -6.81 22.77
CA ILE A 321 13.60 -7.97 22.11
C ILE A 321 12.10 -7.71 21.99
N ALA A 322 11.62 -7.50 20.77
CA ALA A 322 10.21 -7.31 20.47
C ALA A 322 9.61 -8.63 19.95
N CYS A 323 8.47 -9.02 20.51
CA CYS A 323 7.68 -10.17 20.10
C CYS A 323 6.34 -9.69 19.52
N PHE A 324 6.20 -9.78 18.19
CA PHE A 324 5.02 -9.29 17.47
C PHE A 324 4.03 -10.44 17.23
N PHE A 325 2.83 -10.35 17.79
CA PHE A 325 1.75 -11.30 17.54
C PHE A 325 1.04 -10.94 16.26
N THR A 326 1.39 -11.64 15.19
CA THR A 326 1.02 -11.26 13.83
C THR A 326 0.38 -12.41 13.06
N PRO A 327 -0.66 -12.14 12.26
CA PRO A 327 -1.30 -13.16 11.46
C PRO A 327 -0.49 -13.55 10.21
N HIS A 328 0.54 -12.79 9.83
CA HIS A 328 1.32 -13.01 8.60
C HIS A 328 2.11 -14.33 8.59
N LEU A 329 2.29 -14.97 9.75
CA LEU A 329 3.05 -16.22 9.87
C LEU A 329 2.31 -17.46 9.40
N HIS A 330 0.99 -17.39 9.34
CA HIS A 330 0.16 -18.51 8.92
C HIS A 330 -0.77 -18.08 7.80
N PRO A 331 -1.03 -18.94 6.81
CA PRO A 331 -2.11 -18.71 5.86
C PRO A 331 -3.45 -18.72 6.60
N SER A 332 -3.83 -17.59 7.18
CA SER A 332 -5.16 -17.37 7.74
C SER A 332 -6.15 -17.07 6.61
N THR A 333 -7.33 -17.66 6.69
CA THR A 333 -8.50 -17.30 5.87
C THR A 333 -9.47 -16.42 6.66
N ILE A 334 -9.10 -16.05 7.90
CA ILE A 334 -9.92 -15.18 8.73
C ILE A 334 -9.92 -13.78 8.11
N ILE A 335 -11.12 -13.23 8.01
CA ILE A 335 -11.36 -11.85 7.64
C ILE A 335 -11.48 -11.07 8.95
N TYR A 336 -10.62 -10.09 9.13
CA TYR A 336 -10.56 -9.24 10.32
C TYR A 336 -11.35 -7.97 10.05
N GLY A 337 -12.17 -7.55 11.01
CA GLY A 337 -12.92 -6.30 10.97
C GLY A 337 -13.43 -5.97 12.36
N PRO A 338 -14.30 -4.95 12.51
CA PRO A 338 -14.92 -4.66 13.78
C PRO A 338 -15.63 -5.89 14.36
N ILE A 339 -15.36 -6.20 15.63
CA ILE A 339 -15.98 -7.31 16.33
C ILE A 339 -17.49 -7.03 16.43
N LYS A 340 -18.31 -7.94 15.92
CA LYS A 340 -19.75 -7.73 15.72
C LYS A 340 -20.49 -7.43 17.01
N GLU A 341 -20.06 -8.05 18.10
CA GLU A 341 -20.57 -7.87 19.46
C GLU A 341 -20.31 -6.47 20.03
N LEU A 342 -19.40 -5.69 19.43
CA LEU A 342 -19.08 -4.32 19.82
C LEU A 342 -19.81 -3.26 18.96
N LEU A 343 -20.55 -3.68 17.94
CA LEU A 343 -21.28 -2.80 17.05
C LEU A 343 -22.69 -2.51 17.58
N SER A 344 -23.13 -1.26 17.44
CA SER A 344 -24.50 -0.82 17.74
C SER A 344 -24.91 0.31 16.80
N GLU A 345 -26.17 0.77 16.86
CA GLU A 345 -26.60 1.97 16.10
C GLU A 345 -25.78 3.21 16.49
N ASP A 346 -25.39 3.31 17.77
CA ASP A 346 -24.56 4.41 18.29
C ASP A 346 -23.05 4.21 18.09
N ASN A 347 -22.62 3.00 17.72
CA ASN A 347 -21.23 2.64 17.41
C ASN A 347 -21.16 1.81 16.12
N PRO A 348 -21.40 2.42 14.96
CA PRO A 348 -21.37 1.72 13.68
C PRO A 348 -19.94 1.30 13.32
N PRO A 349 -19.76 0.28 12.46
CA PRO A 349 -18.44 -0.16 12.04
C PRO A 349 -17.67 0.95 11.32
N VAL A 350 -16.54 1.36 11.91
CA VAL A 350 -15.63 2.37 11.33
C VAL A 350 -14.66 1.73 10.32
N TYR A 351 -14.29 0.46 10.56
CA TYR A 351 -13.40 -0.31 9.71
C TYR A 351 -14.18 -1.37 8.95
N ARG A 352 -13.73 -1.69 7.73
CA ARG A 352 -14.29 -2.81 6.98
C ARG A 352 -13.59 -4.12 7.35
N GLU A 353 -14.29 -5.22 7.10
CA GLU A 353 -13.74 -6.56 7.11
C GLU A 353 -12.69 -6.72 5.97
N THR A 354 -11.48 -7.20 6.28
CA THR A 354 -10.34 -7.39 5.37
C THR A 354 -9.55 -8.65 5.69
N SER A 355 -8.95 -9.30 4.69
CA SER A 355 -8.02 -10.40 4.95
C SER A 355 -6.60 -9.88 5.19
N VAL A 356 -5.82 -10.63 5.96
CA VAL A 356 -4.40 -10.32 6.25
C VAL A 356 -3.55 -10.32 4.98
N ARG A 357 -3.94 -11.10 3.97
CA ARG A 357 -3.22 -11.16 2.69
C ARG A 357 -3.44 -9.91 1.87
N ASP A 358 -4.68 -9.40 1.85
CA ASP A 358 -5.02 -8.19 1.10
C ASP A 358 -4.36 -6.99 1.76
N PHE A 359 -4.39 -6.92 3.10
CA PHE A 359 -3.64 -5.94 3.87
C PHE A 359 -2.14 -6.01 3.59
N ALA A 360 -1.52 -7.20 3.66
CA ALA A 360 -0.08 -7.35 3.42
C ALA A 360 0.33 -6.99 1.97
N PHE A 361 -0.50 -7.32 0.98
CA PHE A 361 -0.28 -6.92 -0.41
C PHE A 361 -0.34 -5.39 -0.55
N ASP A 362 -1.35 -4.76 0.02
CA ASP A 362 -1.54 -3.31 -0.05
C ASP A 362 -0.46 -2.54 0.72
N ASP A 363 -0.15 -2.98 1.95
CA ASP A 363 0.89 -2.43 2.81
C ASP A 363 2.30 -2.61 2.21
N SER A 364 2.48 -3.61 1.35
CA SER A 364 3.71 -3.73 0.57
C SER A 364 3.95 -2.52 -0.32
N LYS A 365 2.91 -1.76 -0.74
CA LYS A 365 3.02 -0.62 -1.67
C LYS A 365 3.77 -0.93 -2.97
N SER A 366 3.97 -2.22 -3.28
CA SER A 366 4.81 -2.70 -4.38
C SER A 366 4.01 -2.93 -5.66
N GLY A 367 2.70 -3.08 -5.49
CA GLY A 367 1.76 -3.43 -6.54
C GLY A 367 1.99 -4.80 -7.16
N VAL A 368 1.22 -5.10 -8.21
CA VAL A 368 1.29 -6.35 -8.96
C VAL A 368 2.66 -6.53 -9.58
N LYS A 369 3.29 -5.45 -10.06
CA LYS A 369 4.66 -5.52 -10.56
C LYS A 369 5.64 -6.03 -9.51
N GLY A 370 5.54 -5.58 -8.26
CA GLY A 370 6.40 -6.07 -7.18
C GLY A 370 6.24 -7.58 -6.92
N ILE A 371 5.06 -8.14 -7.18
CA ILE A 371 4.83 -9.59 -7.13
C ILE A 371 5.59 -10.27 -8.28
N VAL A 372 5.52 -9.73 -9.50
CA VAL A 372 6.24 -10.28 -10.66
C VAL A 372 7.75 -10.20 -10.48
N ASP A 373 8.26 -9.07 -9.98
CA ASP A 373 9.68 -8.86 -9.69
C ASP A 373 10.20 -9.86 -8.63
N ALA A 374 9.31 -10.38 -7.76
CA ALA A 374 9.63 -11.44 -6.79
C ALA A 374 9.67 -12.86 -7.41
N GLY A 375 9.45 -12.99 -8.72
CA GLY A 375 9.61 -14.25 -9.45
C GLY A 375 8.48 -15.26 -9.25
N VAL A 376 7.23 -14.79 -9.03
CA VAL A 376 6.10 -15.70 -8.85
C VAL A 376 5.83 -16.54 -10.10
N THR A 377 5.57 -17.82 -9.90
CA THR A 377 5.14 -18.76 -10.96
C THR A 377 3.65 -19.09 -10.88
N LYS A 378 2.99 -18.66 -9.80
CA LYS A 378 1.54 -18.77 -9.60
C LYS A 378 1.00 -17.46 -9.06
N ILE A 379 -0.18 -17.07 -9.53
CA ILE A 379 -0.80 -15.83 -9.06
C ILE A 379 -1.35 -16.02 -7.63
N PRO A 380 -1.19 -15.02 -6.74
CA PRO A 380 -1.81 -15.08 -5.43
C PRO A 380 -3.33 -15.18 -5.52
N ARG A 381 -3.94 -15.91 -4.57
CA ARG A 381 -5.39 -16.21 -4.56
C ARG A 381 -6.29 -14.96 -4.66
N ILE A 382 -5.85 -13.80 -4.17
CA ILE A 382 -6.60 -12.54 -4.28
C ILE A 382 -6.90 -12.14 -5.74
N PHE A 383 -6.05 -12.55 -6.70
CA PHE A 383 -6.23 -12.28 -8.13
C PHE A 383 -7.00 -13.37 -8.87
N VAL A 384 -7.24 -14.51 -8.21
CA VAL A 384 -7.87 -15.68 -8.82
C VAL A 384 -9.39 -15.50 -8.84
N ARG A 385 -9.96 -15.43 -10.05
CA ARG A 385 -11.41 -15.39 -10.24
C ARG A 385 -12.07 -16.69 -9.78
N PRO A 386 -13.25 -16.64 -9.15
CA PRO A 386 -14.07 -17.82 -8.89
C PRO A 386 -14.41 -18.59 -10.18
N PRO A 387 -14.57 -19.92 -10.15
CA PRO A 387 -14.87 -20.72 -11.35
C PRO A 387 -16.08 -20.23 -12.15
N GLU A 388 -17.13 -19.77 -11.47
CA GLU A 388 -18.34 -19.20 -12.08
C GLU A 388 -18.06 -17.94 -12.92
N ASP A 389 -17.05 -17.15 -12.55
CA ASP A 389 -16.66 -15.90 -13.21
C ASP A 389 -15.60 -16.12 -14.32
N ARG A 390 -15.11 -17.36 -14.49
CA ARG A 390 -14.16 -17.74 -15.57
C ARG A 390 -14.88 -18.14 -16.85
N ALA A 391 -16.16 -18.48 -16.77
CA ALA A 391 -16.98 -18.82 -17.93
C ALA A 391 -17.47 -17.54 -18.62
N THR A 392 -16.60 -16.89 -19.38
CA THR A 392 -16.98 -15.80 -20.31
C THR A 392 -16.48 -16.16 -21.70
N GLY A 393 -17.37 -15.98 -22.69
CA GLY A 393 -17.47 -16.81 -23.89
C GLY A 393 -16.24 -16.87 -24.80
N GLU A 394 -16.12 -18.00 -25.51
CA GLU A 394 -15.15 -18.19 -26.58
C GLU A 394 -15.23 -17.02 -27.58
N PRO A 395 -14.09 -16.46 -28.02
CA PRO A 395 -14.07 -15.50 -29.12
C PRO A 395 -14.71 -16.18 -30.32
N THR A 396 -15.90 -15.73 -30.70
CA THR A 396 -16.51 -16.18 -31.95
C THR A 396 -16.02 -15.25 -33.04
N ASP A 397 -15.25 -15.83 -33.97
CA ASP A 397 -14.76 -15.19 -35.18
C ASP A 397 -15.93 -14.49 -35.88
N THR A 398 -15.99 -13.17 -35.68
CA THR A 398 -16.93 -12.30 -36.35
C THR A 398 -16.07 -11.20 -36.95
N HIS A 399 -16.18 -11.03 -38.26
CA HIS A 399 -15.48 -10.00 -39.04
C HIS A 399 -15.88 -8.54 -38.67
N PHE A 400 -16.35 -8.30 -37.44
CA PHE A 400 -16.73 -6.98 -36.95
C PHE A 400 -15.48 -6.22 -36.52
N THR A 401 -15.18 -5.13 -37.23
CA THR A 401 -14.08 -4.23 -36.91
C THR A 401 -14.60 -2.98 -36.24
N ILE A 402 -13.91 -2.54 -35.19
CA ILE A 402 -14.20 -1.26 -34.54
C ILE A 402 -14.09 -0.11 -35.55
N PRO A 403 -15.09 0.79 -35.65
CA PRO A 403 -15.07 1.90 -36.59
C PRO A 403 -13.82 2.78 -36.45
N VAL A 404 -13.29 3.28 -37.57
CA VAL A 404 -12.19 4.25 -37.59
C VAL A 404 -12.70 5.58 -38.10
N ILE A 405 -12.41 6.66 -37.38
CA ILE A 405 -12.87 8.02 -37.68
C ILE A 405 -11.66 8.92 -37.91
N ASP A 406 -11.61 9.55 -39.07
CA ASP A 406 -10.54 10.46 -39.48
C ASP A 406 -10.92 11.91 -39.16
N LEU A 407 -10.14 12.57 -38.29
CA LEU A 407 -10.34 13.99 -37.94
C LEU A 407 -9.58 14.97 -38.86
N GLY A 408 -8.71 14.47 -39.74
CA GLY A 408 -8.01 15.29 -40.75
C GLY A 408 -8.87 15.63 -41.97
N GLY A 409 -10.02 14.97 -42.13
CA GLY A 409 -10.97 15.17 -43.22
C GLY A 409 -11.97 16.30 -43.00
N ARG A 410 -13.11 16.25 -43.70
CA ARG A 410 -14.18 17.25 -43.52
C ARG A 410 -14.90 17.00 -42.19
N ARG A 411 -15.17 18.08 -41.44
CA ARG A 411 -15.89 18.00 -40.15
C ARG A 411 -17.22 17.25 -40.24
N ALA A 412 -17.99 17.44 -41.31
CA ALA A 412 -19.27 16.74 -41.50
C ALA A 412 -19.12 15.21 -41.54
N ASP A 413 -18.07 14.70 -42.21
CA ASP A 413 -17.81 13.26 -42.29
C ASP A 413 -17.42 12.70 -40.91
N ALA A 414 -16.64 13.46 -40.13
CA ALA A 414 -16.31 13.11 -38.75
C ALA A 414 -17.55 13.11 -37.83
N VAL A 415 -18.44 14.11 -37.95
CA VAL A 415 -19.70 14.17 -37.19
C VAL A 415 -20.60 12.99 -37.50
N ASP A 416 -20.77 12.65 -38.78
CA ASP A 416 -21.60 11.50 -39.18
C ASP A 416 -20.97 10.16 -38.78
N GLY A 417 -19.64 10.05 -38.89
CA GLY A 417 -18.89 8.89 -38.39
C GLY A 417 -19.04 8.69 -36.89
N VAL A 418 -18.87 9.76 -36.11
CA VAL A 418 -19.01 9.74 -34.65
C VAL A 418 -20.43 9.39 -34.26
N ARG A 419 -21.44 10.00 -34.90
CA ARG A 419 -22.86 9.69 -34.63
C ARG A 419 -23.12 8.19 -34.75
N ARG A 420 -22.80 7.58 -35.90
CA ARG A 420 -23.04 6.14 -36.13
C ARG A 420 -22.27 5.27 -35.16
N ALA A 421 -20.97 5.50 -35.01
CA ALA A 421 -20.13 4.66 -34.15
C ALA A 421 -20.56 4.74 -32.68
N ALA A 422 -20.90 5.93 -32.20
CA ALA A 422 -21.30 6.17 -30.83
C ALA A 422 -22.71 5.59 -30.54
N GLU A 423 -23.66 5.70 -31.47
CA GLU A 423 -25.03 5.12 -31.34
C GLU A 423 -25.02 3.58 -31.46
N GLU A 424 -24.28 3.02 -32.42
CA GLU A 424 -24.31 1.58 -32.69
C GLU A 424 -23.41 0.79 -31.75
N VAL A 425 -22.16 1.25 -31.60
CA VAL A 425 -21.07 0.53 -30.94
C VAL A 425 -20.70 1.14 -29.61
N GLY A 426 -20.77 2.47 -29.46
CA GLY A 426 -20.26 3.17 -28.28
C GLY A 426 -18.73 3.16 -28.17
N PHE A 427 -18.03 2.81 -29.25
CA PHE A 427 -16.58 2.62 -29.30
C PHE A 427 -16.06 2.83 -30.73
N PHE A 428 -14.93 3.53 -30.89
CA PHE A 428 -14.28 3.74 -32.20
C PHE A 428 -12.82 4.18 -32.06
N HIS A 429 -12.03 4.01 -33.10
CA HIS A 429 -10.69 4.57 -33.25
C HIS A 429 -10.73 5.98 -33.87
N LEU A 430 -9.86 6.86 -33.41
CA LEU A 430 -9.61 8.19 -33.98
C LEU A 430 -8.24 8.22 -34.65
N VAL A 431 -8.15 8.66 -35.91
CA VAL A 431 -6.88 8.90 -36.61
C VAL A 431 -6.79 10.36 -37.05
N ASN A 432 -5.56 10.83 -37.34
CA ASN A 432 -5.27 12.21 -37.71
C ASN A 432 -5.85 13.24 -36.72
N HIS A 433 -5.83 12.90 -35.43
CA HIS A 433 -6.42 13.68 -34.34
C HIS A 433 -5.58 14.91 -33.91
N GLY A 434 -4.40 15.12 -34.52
CA GLY A 434 -3.58 16.32 -34.33
C GLY A 434 -2.66 16.32 -33.10
N ILE A 435 -2.57 15.22 -32.34
CA ILE A 435 -1.56 15.06 -31.28
C ILE A 435 -0.31 14.45 -31.93
N ALA A 436 0.86 15.04 -31.68
CA ALA A 436 2.10 14.57 -32.29
C ALA A 436 2.44 13.14 -31.83
N GLU A 437 2.83 12.27 -32.76
CA GLU A 437 3.20 10.87 -32.47
C GLU A 437 4.27 10.75 -31.38
N ARG A 438 5.28 11.65 -31.42
CA ARG A 438 6.30 11.80 -30.38
C ARG A 438 5.71 11.87 -28.96
N VAL A 439 4.61 12.62 -28.79
CA VAL A 439 3.99 12.85 -27.48
C VAL A 439 3.30 11.57 -26.99
N LEU A 440 2.66 10.81 -27.88
CA LEU A 440 2.05 9.53 -27.57
C LEU A 440 3.11 8.50 -27.15
N GLU A 441 4.18 8.39 -27.92
CA GLU A 441 5.29 7.46 -27.66
C GLU A 441 6.03 7.80 -26.35
N GLU A 442 6.35 9.08 -26.14
CA GLU A 442 7.01 9.52 -24.91
C GLU A 442 6.12 9.35 -23.68
N MET A 443 4.80 9.55 -23.80
CA MET A 443 3.86 9.32 -22.70
C MET A 443 3.81 7.83 -22.32
N LEU A 444 3.74 6.91 -23.29
CA LEU A 444 3.83 5.47 -23.06
C LEU A 444 5.16 5.08 -22.40
N LYS A 445 6.27 5.62 -22.90
CA LYS A 445 7.62 5.40 -22.35
C LYS A 445 7.73 5.92 -20.92
N ALA A 446 7.17 7.08 -20.62
CA ALA A 446 7.20 7.67 -19.29
C ALA A 446 6.31 6.92 -18.29
N ALA A 447 5.11 6.48 -18.71
CA ALA A 447 4.27 5.60 -17.91
C ALA A 447 5.01 4.30 -17.57
N ARG A 448 5.65 3.66 -18.55
CA ARG A 448 6.56 2.51 -18.31
C ARG A 448 7.65 2.86 -17.31
N GLY A 449 8.35 3.97 -17.55
CA GLY A 449 9.45 4.45 -16.73
C GLY A 449 9.06 4.58 -15.26
N PHE A 450 7.88 5.16 -14.97
CA PHE A 450 7.36 5.26 -13.62
C PHE A 450 7.11 3.89 -12.98
N HIS A 451 6.40 2.99 -13.67
CA HIS A 451 6.04 1.68 -13.10
C HIS A 451 7.27 0.77 -12.92
N GLU A 452 8.31 0.96 -13.72
CA GLU A 452 9.62 0.29 -13.62
C GLU A 452 10.57 0.91 -12.59
N LEU A 453 10.20 2.02 -11.94
CA LEU A 453 10.99 2.56 -10.84
C LEU A 453 11.06 1.56 -9.67
N PRO A 454 12.13 1.66 -8.85
CA PRO A 454 12.21 0.94 -7.59
C PRO A 454 10.93 1.16 -6.76
N ARG A 455 10.48 0.11 -6.06
CA ARG A 455 9.31 0.14 -5.18
C ARG A 455 9.33 1.38 -4.28
N GLU A 456 10.50 1.70 -3.76
CA GLU A 456 10.78 2.77 -2.80
C GLU A 456 10.28 4.13 -3.32
N VAL A 457 10.58 4.43 -4.60
CA VAL A 457 10.17 5.69 -5.23
C VAL A 457 8.68 5.70 -5.51
N LYS A 458 8.11 4.56 -5.96
CA LYS A 458 6.67 4.45 -6.21
C LYS A 458 5.85 4.52 -4.92
N ALA A 459 6.39 4.06 -3.80
CA ALA A 459 5.71 4.02 -2.51
C ALA A 459 5.36 5.42 -1.96
N GLU A 460 6.09 6.48 -2.33
CA GLU A 460 5.78 7.87 -1.99
C GLU A 460 4.44 8.35 -2.59
N TYR A 461 4.11 7.78 -3.75
CA TYR A 461 2.85 8.01 -4.44
C TYR A 461 1.76 7.03 -3.99
N TYR A 462 2.10 5.97 -3.25
CA TYR A 462 1.14 4.94 -2.88
C TYR A 462 0.16 5.43 -1.83
N THR A 463 -1.11 5.57 -2.20
CA THR A 463 -2.17 5.94 -1.25
C THR A 463 -3.54 5.49 -1.73
N ARG A 464 -4.45 5.30 -0.76
CA ARG A 464 -5.88 5.10 -1.02
C ARG A 464 -6.71 6.34 -0.71
N GLU A 465 -6.09 7.43 -0.25
CA GLU A 465 -6.76 8.71 -0.01
C GLU A 465 -7.42 9.24 -1.29
N LEU A 466 -8.69 9.62 -1.16
CA LEU A 466 -9.47 10.12 -2.29
C LEU A 466 -9.04 11.53 -2.70
N THR A 467 -8.62 12.36 -1.75
CA THR A 467 -8.26 13.77 -1.94
C THR A 467 -6.91 14.00 -2.61
N LYS A 468 -5.98 13.04 -2.55
CA LYS A 468 -4.65 13.18 -3.19
C LYS A 468 -4.79 13.19 -4.72
N LYS A 469 -4.23 14.23 -5.35
CA LYS A 469 -4.32 14.49 -6.80
C LYS A 469 -3.44 13.56 -7.64
N VAL A 470 -2.26 13.22 -7.12
CA VAL A 470 -1.34 12.24 -7.73
C VAL A 470 -1.21 11.04 -6.81
N LYS A 471 -1.60 9.86 -7.29
CA LYS A 471 -1.55 8.63 -6.50
C LYS A 471 -1.29 7.40 -7.34
N PHE A 472 -0.51 6.49 -6.77
CA PHE A 472 -0.23 5.17 -7.28
C PHE A 472 -0.98 4.15 -6.41
N ARG A 473 -1.60 3.14 -7.02
CA ARG A 473 -2.22 2.02 -6.29
C ARG A 473 -2.51 0.85 -7.21
N SER A 474 -2.66 -0.33 -6.61
CA SER A 474 -3.26 -1.49 -7.28
C SER A 474 -4.71 -1.61 -6.88
N ASN A 475 -5.62 -1.60 -7.86
CA ASN A 475 -7.07 -1.70 -7.69
C ASN A 475 -7.66 -0.64 -6.74
N PHE A 476 -8.42 0.33 -7.27
CA PHE A 476 -9.08 1.32 -6.41
C PHE A 476 -10.12 0.67 -5.47
N ASP A 477 -10.70 -0.42 -5.92
CA ASP A 477 -11.75 -1.24 -5.32
C ASP A 477 -11.20 -2.48 -4.59
N LEU A 478 -9.89 -2.54 -4.30
CA LEU A 478 -9.19 -3.75 -3.80
C LEU A 478 -9.95 -4.51 -2.70
N TYR A 479 -10.52 -3.79 -1.73
CA TYR A 479 -11.26 -4.43 -0.64
C TYR A 479 -12.77 -4.16 -0.65
N LYS A 480 -13.32 -3.97 -1.85
CA LYS A 480 -14.77 -4.08 -2.12
C LYS A 480 -15.03 -5.21 -3.11
N SER A 481 -14.12 -5.39 -4.07
CA SER A 481 -14.23 -6.41 -5.11
C SER A 481 -13.95 -7.82 -4.60
N ARG A 482 -14.66 -8.80 -5.18
CA ARG A 482 -14.52 -10.23 -4.84
C ARG A 482 -13.12 -10.79 -5.14
N PHE A 483 -12.43 -10.19 -6.10
CA PHE A 483 -11.07 -10.50 -6.51
C PHE A 483 -10.41 -9.23 -7.07
N ALA A 484 -9.09 -9.16 -6.99
CA ALA A 484 -8.28 -8.08 -7.53
C ALA A 484 -7.96 -8.30 -9.01
N ASN A 485 -7.78 -7.22 -9.76
CA ASN A 485 -7.26 -7.25 -11.12
C ASN A 485 -5.72 -7.28 -11.13
N TRP A 486 -5.15 -7.94 -12.13
CA TRP A 486 -3.71 -8.01 -12.39
C TRP A 486 -3.19 -6.72 -13.05
N ARG A 487 -3.29 -5.58 -12.33
CA ARG A 487 -2.82 -4.28 -12.79
C ARG A 487 -2.38 -3.35 -11.67
N ASP A 488 -1.51 -2.43 -12.04
CA ASP A 488 -1.12 -1.25 -11.27
C ASP A 488 -1.56 0.03 -11.98
N SER A 489 -1.73 1.14 -11.26
CA SER A 489 -2.26 2.38 -11.83
C SER A 489 -1.65 3.62 -11.19
N LEU A 490 -1.14 4.53 -12.03
CA LEU A 490 -0.80 5.90 -11.64
C LEU A 490 -1.93 6.83 -12.07
N TYR A 491 -2.51 7.51 -11.10
CA TYR A 491 -3.65 8.40 -11.23
C TYR A 491 -3.19 9.85 -11.06
N CYS A 492 -3.55 10.73 -11.99
CA CYS A 492 -3.13 12.13 -12.01
C CYS A 492 -4.32 13.03 -12.37
N VAL A 493 -4.71 13.90 -11.45
CA VAL A 493 -5.76 14.90 -11.67
C VAL A 493 -5.14 16.12 -12.34
N MET A 494 -5.60 16.46 -13.53
CA MET A 494 -4.95 17.45 -14.37
C MET A 494 -5.72 18.76 -14.52
N GLY A 495 -7.02 18.76 -14.21
CA GLY A 495 -7.86 19.95 -14.22
C GLY A 495 -9.18 19.75 -13.46
N PRO A 496 -10.02 20.80 -13.32
CA PRO A 496 -9.88 22.15 -13.90
C PRO A 496 -8.70 22.99 -13.38
N ASP A 497 -8.30 22.84 -12.13
CA ASP A 497 -7.17 23.60 -11.60
C ASP A 497 -5.84 22.96 -12.03
N PRO A 498 -4.85 23.75 -12.49
CA PRO A 498 -3.53 23.23 -12.80
C PRO A 498 -2.93 22.50 -11.61
N LEU A 499 -2.43 21.29 -11.85
CA LEU A 499 -1.63 20.53 -10.89
C LEU A 499 -0.27 21.21 -10.70
N ASP A 500 0.25 21.32 -9.47
CA ASP A 500 1.64 21.71 -9.26
C ASP A 500 2.55 20.63 -9.88
N PRO A 501 3.39 20.97 -10.87
CA PRO A 501 4.25 19.98 -11.54
C PRO A 501 5.11 19.18 -10.57
N ARG A 502 5.47 19.73 -9.40
CA ARG A 502 6.28 19.06 -8.37
C ARG A 502 5.58 17.86 -7.76
N GLU A 503 4.25 17.80 -7.80
CA GLU A 503 3.47 16.65 -7.35
C GLU A 503 3.59 15.44 -8.29
N LEU A 504 3.99 15.63 -9.55
CA LEU A 504 4.19 14.53 -10.48
C LEU A 504 5.58 13.88 -10.32
N PRO A 505 5.68 12.55 -10.51
CA PRO A 505 6.96 11.84 -10.55
C PRO A 505 7.89 12.45 -11.59
N LEU A 506 9.14 12.71 -11.19
CA LEU A 506 10.15 13.33 -12.05
C LEU A 506 10.28 12.64 -13.43
N VAL A 507 10.18 11.30 -13.45
CA VAL A 507 10.34 10.50 -14.68
C VAL A 507 9.24 10.73 -15.73
N CYS A 508 8.05 11.20 -15.33
CA CYS A 508 6.92 11.38 -16.24
C CYS A 508 6.31 12.79 -16.20
N ARG A 509 6.83 13.70 -15.38
CA ARG A 509 6.28 15.03 -15.12
C ARG A 509 5.97 15.83 -16.39
N ASP A 510 7.01 16.18 -17.14
CA ASP A 510 6.89 17.17 -18.22
C ASP A 510 6.00 16.65 -19.35
N ILE A 511 6.20 15.39 -19.74
CA ILE A 511 5.41 14.76 -20.79
C ILE A 511 3.96 14.51 -20.37
N THR A 512 3.68 14.21 -19.10
CA THR A 512 2.30 14.09 -18.60
C THR A 512 1.55 15.41 -18.72
N ILE A 513 2.22 16.54 -18.44
CA ILE A 513 1.67 17.89 -18.61
C ILE A 513 1.45 18.20 -20.10
N GLU A 514 2.44 17.93 -20.95
CA GLU A 514 2.31 18.15 -22.41
C GLU A 514 1.17 17.32 -23.00
N TYR A 515 1.13 16.01 -22.71
CA TYR A 515 0.08 15.09 -23.15
C TYR A 515 -1.29 15.53 -22.64
N SER A 516 -1.40 15.88 -21.35
CA SER A 516 -2.63 16.42 -20.73
C SER A 516 -3.18 17.62 -21.49
N ASN A 517 -2.33 18.59 -21.83
CA ASN A 517 -2.76 19.78 -22.56
C ASN A 517 -3.24 19.46 -23.98
N GLN A 518 -2.59 18.52 -24.66
CA GLN A 518 -2.97 18.12 -26.02
C GLN A 518 -4.25 17.29 -26.03
N VAL A 519 -4.39 16.32 -25.11
CA VAL A 519 -5.60 15.50 -25.00
C VAL A 519 -6.80 16.31 -24.53
N HIS A 520 -6.61 17.32 -23.68
CA HIS A 520 -7.68 18.25 -23.29
C HIS A 520 -8.21 19.04 -24.49
N LYS A 521 -7.33 19.59 -25.33
CA LYS A 521 -7.72 20.28 -26.58
C LYS A 521 -8.46 19.37 -27.55
N LEU A 522 -8.02 18.12 -27.67
CA LEU A 522 -8.71 17.10 -28.46
C LEU A 522 -10.10 16.82 -27.88
N GLY A 523 -10.22 16.67 -26.55
CA GLY A 523 -11.49 16.50 -25.86
C GLY A 523 -12.48 17.63 -26.15
N ILE A 524 -12.05 18.89 -26.08
CA ILE A 524 -12.87 20.06 -26.46
C ILE A 524 -13.40 19.93 -27.90
N THR A 525 -12.53 19.52 -28.83
CA THR A 525 -12.92 19.32 -30.23
C THR A 525 -13.96 18.20 -30.37
N LEU A 526 -13.75 17.09 -29.67
CA LEU A 526 -14.65 15.93 -29.67
C LEU A 526 -16.00 16.24 -29.02
N PHE A 527 -16.04 16.98 -27.91
CA PHE A 527 -17.30 17.43 -27.32
C PHE A 527 -18.12 18.29 -28.28
N GLY A 528 -17.46 19.10 -29.13
CA GLY A 528 -18.18 19.83 -30.17
C GLY A 528 -18.72 18.94 -31.27
N ILE A 529 -17.96 17.93 -31.70
CA ILE A 529 -18.42 16.91 -32.67
C ILE A 529 -19.57 16.09 -32.09
N LEU A 530 -19.48 15.67 -30.82
CA LEU A 530 -20.53 14.94 -30.11
C LEU A 530 -21.81 15.76 -29.97
N SER A 531 -21.69 17.07 -29.68
CA SER A 531 -22.85 17.97 -29.63
C SER A 531 -23.56 18.04 -30.98
N GLU A 532 -22.82 18.21 -32.09
CA GLU A 532 -23.37 18.20 -33.45
C GLU A 532 -23.95 16.82 -33.83
N ALA A 533 -23.30 15.74 -33.42
CA ALA A 533 -23.78 14.38 -33.62
C ALA A 533 -25.12 14.14 -32.91
N LEU A 534 -25.33 14.77 -31.74
CA LEU A 534 -26.60 14.77 -31.01
C LEU A 534 -27.68 15.65 -31.65
N GLY A 535 -27.35 16.45 -32.67
CA GLY A 535 -28.25 17.43 -33.28
C GLY A 535 -28.32 18.76 -32.52
N LEU A 536 -27.36 19.02 -31.63
CA LEU A 536 -27.26 20.21 -30.81
C LEU A 536 -26.28 21.23 -31.42
N LYS A 537 -26.23 22.44 -30.85
CA LYS A 537 -25.16 23.40 -31.18
C LYS A 537 -23.80 22.83 -30.75
N SER A 538 -22.75 23.13 -31.49
CA SER A 538 -21.39 22.60 -31.26
C SER A 538 -20.78 22.95 -29.90
N ASP A 539 -21.35 23.88 -29.15
CA ASP A 539 -20.87 24.30 -27.83
C ASP A 539 -21.70 23.74 -26.67
N GLN A 540 -22.76 22.95 -26.92
CA GLN A 540 -23.68 22.54 -25.85
C GLN A 540 -23.01 21.72 -24.75
N LEU A 541 -22.31 20.62 -25.09
CA LEU A 541 -21.65 19.79 -24.07
C LEU A 541 -20.52 20.54 -23.34
N ILE A 542 -19.86 21.49 -24.02
CA ILE A 542 -18.85 22.36 -23.39
C ILE A 542 -19.51 23.33 -22.41
N GLY A 543 -20.65 23.92 -22.79
CA GLY A 543 -21.45 24.80 -21.95
C GLY A 543 -22.04 24.09 -20.72
N LEU A 544 -22.28 22.78 -20.82
CA LEU A 544 -22.63 21.90 -19.69
C LEU A 544 -21.42 21.48 -18.84
N GLU A 545 -20.24 22.08 -19.09
CA GLU A 545 -19.00 21.83 -18.37
C GLU A 545 -18.48 20.37 -18.48
N CYS A 546 -18.91 19.59 -19.48
CA CYS A 546 -18.46 18.20 -19.65
C CYS A 546 -16.95 18.08 -19.88
N ALA A 547 -16.32 19.11 -20.43
CA ALA A 547 -14.89 19.18 -20.68
C ALA A 547 -14.08 19.84 -19.55
N LYS A 548 -14.73 20.29 -18.46
CA LYS A 548 -14.12 21.17 -17.46
C LYS A 548 -13.01 20.50 -16.65
N GLY A 549 -13.18 19.22 -16.32
CA GLY A 549 -12.20 18.45 -15.55
C GLY A 549 -11.73 17.24 -16.35
N HIS A 550 -10.45 16.90 -16.17
CA HIS A 550 -9.90 15.68 -16.74
C HIS A 550 -8.81 15.07 -15.87
N VAL A 551 -8.68 13.76 -16.01
CA VAL A 551 -7.78 12.90 -15.23
C VAL A 551 -7.02 12.02 -16.20
N ILE A 552 -5.73 11.80 -15.92
CA ILE A 552 -4.93 10.78 -16.58
C ILE A 552 -4.77 9.58 -15.65
N LEU A 553 -5.05 8.39 -16.17
CA LEU A 553 -4.82 7.12 -15.52
C LEU A 553 -3.90 6.24 -16.37
N SER A 554 -2.68 6.03 -15.89
CA SER A 554 -1.69 5.20 -16.55
C SER A 554 -1.72 3.78 -15.96
N HIS A 555 -2.37 2.87 -16.66
CA HIS A 555 -2.44 1.45 -16.31
C HIS A 555 -1.21 0.69 -16.77
N TYR A 556 -0.73 -0.18 -15.89
CA TYR A 556 0.39 -1.10 -16.14
C TYR A 556 -0.07 -2.52 -15.83
N TYR A 557 0.01 -3.38 -16.84
CA TYR A 557 -0.41 -4.77 -16.78
C TYR A 557 0.84 -5.64 -16.95
N PRO A 558 1.45 -6.12 -15.85
CA PRO A 558 2.60 -7.02 -15.94
C PRO A 558 2.26 -8.33 -16.66
N ALA A 559 3.29 -9.04 -17.13
CA ALA A 559 3.12 -10.43 -17.57
C ALA A 559 2.51 -11.28 -16.44
N CYS A 560 1.54 -12.11 -16.78
CA CYS A 560 0.84 -12.98 -15.84
C CYS A 560 1.23 -14.45 -16.07
N PRO A 561 1.60 -15.21 -15.03
CA PRO A 561 1.93 -16.63 -15.19
C PRO A 561 0.69 -17.52 -15.40
N GLU A 562 -0.49 -17.08 -14.94
CA GLU A 562 -1.77 -17.82 -15.03
C GLU A 562 -2.90 -16.86 -15.50
N PRO A 563 -2.81 -16.28 -16.72
CA PRO A 563 -3.73 -15.25 -17.21
C PRO A 563 -5.19 -15.72 -17.29
N GLU A 564 -5.42 -17.01 -17.53
CA GLU A 564 -6.74 -17.64 -17.54
C GLU A 564 -7.45 -17.57 -16.18
N LEU A 565 -6.71 -17.41 -15.09
CA LEU A 565 -7.26 -17.33 -13.74
C LEU A 565 -7.63 -15.92 -13.30
N THR A 566 -7.21 -14.87 -14.03
CA THR A 566 -7.37 -13.47 -13.62
C THR A 566 -7.79 -12.57 -14.78
N MET A 567 -7.86 -11.27 -14.54
CA MET A 567 -8.15 -10.23 -15.54
C MET A 567 -7.18 -9.07 -15.35
N GLY A 568 -6.80 -8.41 -16.44
CA GLY A 568 -6.14 -7.11 -16.36
C GLY A 568 -7.11 -6.05 -15.83
N THR A 569 -8.36 -6.05 -16.30
CA THR A 569 -9.45 -5.21 -15.77
C THR A 569 -10.77 -5.92 -16.00
N THR A 570 -11.53 -6.17 -14.93
CA THR A 570 -12.87 -6.76 -14.95
C THR A 570 -13.83 -5.90 -15.78
N GLN A 571 -14.85 -6.54 -16.37
CA GLN A 571 -15.90 -5.87 -17.12
C GLN A 571 -16.50 -4.68 -16.36
N HIS A 572 -16.61 -3.55 -17.05
CA HIS A 572 -17.21 -2.32 -16.53
C HIS A 572 -17.56 -1.36 -17.67
N SER A 573 -18.34 -0.34 -17.35
CA SER A 573 -18.48 0.86 -18.16
C SER A 573 -17.84 2.02 -17.42
N ASP A 574 -17.28 2.98 -18.15
CA ASP A 574 -16.62 4.14 -17.54
C ASP A 574 -17.64 5.12 -16.93
N PRO A 575 -17.29 5.79 -15.82
CA PRO A 575 -18.19 6.70 -15.12
C PRO A 575 -18.14 8.15 -15.65
N ASP A 576 -17.40 8.40 -16.72
CA ASP A 576 -17.10 9.74 -17.23
C ASP A 576 -17.96 10.12 -18.45
N PHE A 577 -17.81 11.36 -18.91
CA PHE A 577 -18.51 11.82 -20.12
C PHE A 577 -17.87 11.31 -21.41
N LEU A 578 -16.55 11.18 -21.38
CA LEU A 578 -15.71 10.90 -22.51
C LEU A 578 -14.37 10.35 -22.02
N THR A 579 -14.07 9.09 -22.32
CA THR A 579 -12.73 8.55 -22.17
C THR A 579 -11.95 8.72 -23.48
N ILE A 580 -10.68 9.12 -23.40
CA ILE A 580 -9.73 9.07 -24.52
C ILE A 580 -8.58 8.12 -24.13
N LEU A 581 -8.48 6.98 -24.80
CA LEU A 581 -7.51 5.93 -24.43
C LEU A 581 -6.36 5.82 -25.43
N LEU A 582 -5.13 5.95 -24.94
CA LEU A 582 -3.89 5.59 -25.63
C LEU A 582 -3.45 4.20 -25.19
N GLN A 583 -3.09 3.32 -26.14
CA GLN A 583 -2.68 1.95 -25.87
C GLN A 583 -1.34 1.63 -26.53
N ASP A 584 -0.62 0.65 -25.98
CA ASP A 584 0.54 0.07 -26.67
C ASP A 584 0.13 -0.99 -27.72
N HIS A 585 1.12 -1.67 -28.29
CA HIS A 585 0.95 -2.65 -29.36
C HIS A 585 0.53 -4.06 -28.88
N ILE A 586 0.40 -4.32 -27.58
CA ILE A 586 0.12 -5.68 -27.05
C ILE A 586 -1.36 -6.04 -27.17
N GLY A 587 -2.27 -5.06 -27.13
CA GLY A 587 -3.71 -5.31 -27.22
C GLY A 587 -4.29 -5.92 -25.94
N GLY A 588 -5.41 -6.65 -26.03
CA GLY A 588 -6.09 -7.29 -24.88
C GLY A 588 -7.25 -6.49 -24.30
N LEU A 589 -7.58 -5.32 -24.85
CA LEU A 589 -8.84 -4.64 -24.62
C LEU A 589 -9.95 -5.35 -25.39
N GLN A 590 -11.09 -5.58 -24.73
CA GLN A 590 -12.29 -6.11 -25.34
C GLN A 590 -13.49 -5.22 -25.04
N VAL A 591 -14.39 -5.09 -26.01
CA VAL A 591 -15.66 -4.36 -25.87
C VAL A 591 -16.83 -5.32 -26.05
N LEU A 592 -17.88 -5.15 -25.27
CA LEU A 592 -19.10 -5.95 -25.38
C LEU A 592 -19.99 -5.35 -26.47
N TYR A 593 -20.11 -6.06 -27.59
CA TYR A 593 -20.99 -5.70 -28.69
C TYR A 593 -21.95 -6.85 -29.00
N GLN A 594 -23.26 -6.56 -29.02
CA GLN A 594 -24.31 -7.57 -29.26
C GLN A 594 -24.17 -8.83 -28.37
N ASN A 595 -23.87 -8.61 -27.08
CA ASN A 595 -23.68 -9.67 -26.08
C ASN A 595 -22.49 -10.61 -26.38
N ARG A 596 -21.49 -10.11 -27.11
CA ARG A 596 -20.23 -10.81 -27.42
C ARG A 596 -19.04 -9.90 -27.15
N TRP A 597 -17.96 -10.48 -26.64
CA TRP A 597 -16.70 -9.78 -26.46
C TRP A 597 -15.97 -9.70 -27.80
N ILE A 598 -15.66 -8.48 -28.23
CA ILE A 598 -14.91 -8.19 -29.45
C ILE A 598 -13.54 -7.62 -29.06
N ASP A 599 -12.48 -8.20 -29.60
CA ASP A 599 -11.12 -7.68 -29.42
C ASP A 599 -10.96 -6.33 -30.12
N VAL A 600 -10.32 -5.38 -29.43
CA VAL A 600 -9.95 -4.08 -29.98
C VAL A 600 -8.46 -4.12 -30.32
N PRO A 601 -8.08 -4.41 -31.58
CA PRO A 601 -6.68 -4.43 -31.96
C PRO A 601 -6.07 -3.02 -31.87
N PRO A 602 -4.85 -2.86 -31.35
CA PRO A 602 -4.18 -1.57 -31.36
C PRO A 602 -3.97 -1.07 -32.78
N VAL A 603 -4.36 0.18 -33.04
CA VAL A 603 -4.04 0.89 -34.28
C VAL A 603 -3.01 1.97 -33.94
N PRO A 604 -1.82 2.00 -34.58
CA PRO A 604 -0.80 3.01 -34.31
C PRO A 604 -1.37 4.44 -34.41
N GLY A 605 -1.15 5.24 -33.37
CA GLY A 605 -1.65 6.61 -33.30
C GLY A 605 -3.18 6.73 -33.22
N ALA A 606 -3.90 5.70 -32.78
CA ALA A 606 -5.34 5.77 -32.59
C ALA A 606 -5.75 5.98 -31.12
N LEU A 607 -6.82 6.76 -30.92
CA LEU A 607 -7.47 6.98 -29.62
C LEU A 607 -8.91 6.47 -29.63
N VAL A 608 -9.47 6.18 -28.45
CA VAL A 608 -10.78 5.50 -28.30
C VAL A 608 -11.75 6.28 -27.41
N LEU A 609 -13.07 6.19 -27.68
CA LEU A 609 -14.17 7.02 -27.10
C LEU A 609 -15.40 6.22 -26.57
N ILE A 610 -16.14 6.73 -25.54
CA ILE A 610 -17.39 6.18 -24.94
C ILE A 610 -18.37 7.32 -24.52
N SER A 611 -19.73 7.20 -24.62
CA SER A 611 -20.62 8.40 -24.45
C SER A 611 -22.15 8.34 -24.07
N ASN A 612 -22.63 7.63 -23.04
CA ASN A 612 -23.94 7.90 -22.34
C ASN A 612 -25.31 7.72 -23.09
N ASP A 613 -25.73 6.46 -23.27
CA ASP A 613 -27.00 5.85 -23.73
C ASP A 613 -27.84 6.35 -24.92
N ARG A 614 -27.73 7.60 -25.42
CA ARG A 614 -28.02 7.85 -26.85
C ARG A 614 -26.84 7.37 -27.68
N PHE A 615 -25.65 7.66 -27.18
CA PHE A 615 -24.45 6.94 -27.55
C PHE A 615 -24.13 5.93 -26.46
N LYS A 616 -23.96 4.66 -26.78
CA LYS A 616 -23.92 3.61 -25.75
C LYS A 616 -22.70 3.76 -24.84
N SER A 617 -22.92 3.73 -23.52
CA SER A 617 -21.83 3.46 -22.58
C SER A 617 -21.64 1.94 -22.51
N VAL A 618 -20.62 1.44 -23.20
CA VAL A 618 -20.44 0.00 -23.38
C VAL A 618 -19.60 -0.62 -22.29
N GLU A 619 -19.94 -1.87 -21.97
CA GLU A 619 -19.09 -2.68 -21.12
C GLU A 619 -17.82 -3.05 -21.89
N HIS A 620 -16.68 -2.91 -21.22
CA HIS A 620 -15.39 -3.27 -21.75
C HIS A 620 -14.53 -3.92 -20.65
N GLN A 621 -13.55 -4.72 -21.05
CA GLN A 621 -12.65 -5.43 -20.15
C GLN A 621 -11.24 -5.49 -20.72
N VAL A 622 -10.27 -5.83 -19.88
CA VAL A 622 -8.88 -6.03 -20.31
C VAL A 622 -8.42 -7.41 -19.85
N LEU A 623 -8.01 -8.25 -20.80
CA LEU A 623 -7.47 -9.59 -20.52
C LEU A 623 -6.08 -9.50 -19.89
N ALA A 624 -5.79 -10.40 -18.95
CA ALA A 624 -4.42 -10.66 -18.53
C ALA A 624 -3.68 -11.44 -19.64
N ASN A 625 -2.36 -11.28 -19.73
CA ASN A 625 -1.57 -11.89 -20.79
C ASN A 625 -0.25 -12.44 -20.25
N HIS A 626 0.26 -13.53 -20.84
CA HIS A 626 1.61 -14.04 -20.58
C HIS A 626 2.69 -13.07 -21.08
N MET A 627 2.40 -12.27 -22.10
CA MET A 627 3.29 -11.24 -22.61
C MET A 627 2.99 -9.89 -21.93
N GLY A 628 4.05 -9.16 -21.58
CA GLY A 628 3.94 -7.86 -20.94
C GLY A 628 5.28 -7.16 -20.74
N PRO A 629 5.27 -5.98 -20.10
CA PRO A 629 4.07 -5.32 -19.60
C PRO A 629 3.30 -4.60 -20.71
N ARG A 630 1.97 -4.72 -20.66
CA ARG A 630 1.04 -3.90 -21.44
C ARG A 630 0.81 -2.58 -20.73
N LEU A 631 0.72 -1.49 -21.50
CA LEU A 631 0.43 -0.15 -21.02
C LEU A 631 -0.82 0.43 -21.69
N SER A 632 -1.57 1.20 -20.92
CA SER A 632 -2.59 2.09 -21.48
C SER A 632 -2.75 3.35 -20.64
N ILE A 633 -2.96 4.49 -21.30
CA ILE A 633 -3.13 5.80 -20.68
C ILE A 633 -4.54 6.27 -21.02
N ALA A 634 -5.44 6.18 -20.04
CA ALA A 634 -6.80 6.65 -20.15
C ALA A 634 -6.88 8.12 -19.70
N CYS A 635 -7.46 8.99 -20.51
CA CYS A 635 -7.84 10.34 -20.12
C CYS A 635 -9.34 10.38 -19.93
N PHE A 636 -9.79 10.52 -18.68
CA PHE A 636 -11.21 10.60 -18.34
C PHE A 636 -11.65 12.04 -18.22
N PHE A 637 -12.70 12.45 -18.94
CA PHE A 637 -13.30 13.78 -18.80
C PHE A 637 -14.41 13.74 -17.76
N ILE A 638 -14.06 14.11 -16.52
CA ILE A 638 -14.97 14.08 -15.38
C ILE A 638 -14.54 15.06 -14.28
N PRO A 639 -15.48 15.83 -13.66
CA PRO A 639 -15.15 16.81 -12.62
C PRO A 639 -15.09 16.23 -11.19
N HIS A 640 -14.75 14.94 -11.03
CA HIS A 640 -15.03 14.15 -9.82
C HIS A 640 -14.34 14.59 -8.49
N ILE A 641 -13.20 15.30 -8.49
CA ILE A 641 -12.57 15.77 -7.22
C ILE A 641 -13.12 17.13 -6.77
N TYR A 642 -13.81 17.85 -7.65
CA TYR A 642 -14.20 19.23 -7.37
C TYR A 642 -15.64 19.27 -6.86
N PRO A 643 -15.92 20.07 -5.81
CA PRO A 643 -17.28 20.39 -5.44
C PRO A 643 -18.00 20.96 -6.66
N SER A 644 -18.98 20.21 -7.15
CA SER A 644 -19.73 20.57 -8.33
C SER A 644 -21.19 20.67 -7.95
N THR A 645 -21.81 21.79 -8.30
CA THR A 645 -23.26 21.97 -8.22
C THR A 645 -23.97 21.42 -9.47
N ILE A 646 -23.21 20.83 -10.41
CA ILE A 646 -23.78 20.23 -11.62
C ILE A 646 -24.58 18.99 -11.24
N ILE A 647 -25.81 18.96 -11.73
CA ILE A 647 -26.68 17.80 -11.64
C ILE A 647 -26.57 17.02 -12.96
N TYR A 648 -26.21 15.74 -12.85
CA TYR A 648 -26.25 14.79 -13.95
C TYR A 648 -27.69 14.38 -14.21
N GLY A 649 -28.09 14.38 -15.47
CA GLY A 649 -29.41 13.96 -15.91
C GLY A 649 -29.54 14.05 -17.43
N PRO A 650 -30.69 13.63 -17.99
CA PRO A 650 -30.93 13.74 -19.42
C PRO A 650 -30.93 15.20 -19.90
N ILE A 651 -30.23 15.47 -21.01
CA ILE A 651 -30.19 16.78 -21.68
C ILE A 651 -31.61 17.14 -22.10
N LYS A 652 -32.13 18.29 -21.64
CA LYS A 652 -33.55 18.65 -21.77
C LYS A 652 -33.98 18.82 -23.23
N GLU A 653 -33.09 19.32 -24.08
CA GLU A 653 -33.28 19.53 -25.51
C GLU A 653 -33.44 18.22 -26.29
N LEU A 654 -33.05 17.08 -25.71
CA LEU A 654 -33.18 15.76 -26.31
C LEU A 654 -34.45 15.03 -25.87
N LEU A 655 -35.21 15.58 -24.92
CA LEU A 655 -36.42 14.98 -24.40
C LEU A 655 -37.63 15.37 -25.25
N SER A 656 -38.49 14.39 -25.54
CA SER A 656 -39.77 14.58 -26.21
C SER A 656 -40.79 13.57 -25.68
N GLU A 657 -42.06 13.65 -26.11
CA GLU A 657 -43.05 12.63 -25.78
C GLU A 657 -42.62 11.23 -26.26
N ASP A 658 -41.97 11.16 -27.42
CA ASP A 658 -41.43 9.92 -28.00
C ASP A 658 -40.06 9.50 -27.40
N ASN A 659 -39.40 10.39 -26.66
CA ASN A 659 -38.12 10.14 -26.00
C ASN A 659 -38.12 10.69 -24.55
N PRO A 660 -38.89 10.04 -23.63
CA PRO A 660 -38.98 10.48 -22.25
C PRO A 660 -37.68 10.22 -21.47
N PRO A 661 -37.45 10.90 -20.34
CA PRO A 661 -36.28 10.68 -19.52
C PRO A 661 -36.22 9.22 -19.02
N VAL A 662 -35.06 8.57 -19.22
CA VAL A 662 -34.79 7.20 -18.75
C VAL A 662 -34.13 7.19 -17.36
N TYR A 663 -33.37 8.24 -17.05
CA TYR A 663 -32.56 8.38 -15.84
C TYR A 663 -33.07 9.50 -14.95
N ARG A 664 -33.01 9.31 -13.64
CA ARG A 664 -33.23 10.38 -12.65
C ARG A 664 -32.03 11.33 -12.61
N GLU A 665 -32.28 12.53 -12.13
CA GLU A 665 -31.23 13.50 -11.83
C GLU A 665 -30.43 13.08 -10.58
N THR A 666 -29.12 13.33 -10.56
CA THR A 666 -28.22 13.03 -9.44
C THR A 666 -27.02 13.97 -9.43
N SER A 667 -26.35 14.17 -8.29
CA SER A 667 -25.10 14.95 -8.27
C SER A 667 -23.93 14.11 -8.82
N VAL A 668 -22.89 14.79 -9.31
CA VAL A 668 -21.65 14.10 -9.74
C VAL A 668 -21.03 13.31 -8.59
N GLN A 669 -21.08 13.89 -7.38
CA GLN A 669 -20.51 13.30 -6.18
C GLN A 669 -21.23 12.01 -5.79
N ASP A 670 -22.56 12.00 -5.83
CA ASP A 670 -23.35 10.80 -5.51
C ASP A 670 -23.15 9.71 -6.56
N PHE A 671 -23.11 10.08 -7.84
CA PHE A 671 -22.85 9.13 -8.93
C PHE A 671 -21.48 8.45 -8.76
N ILE A 672 -20.43 9.22 -8.47
CA ILE A 672 -19.07 8.70 -8.30
C ILE A 672 -18.92 7.93 -7.01
N ALA A 673 -19.49 8.41 -5.90
CA ALA A 673 -19.48 7.68 -4.64
C ALA A 673 -20.14 6.30 -4.81
N TYR A 674 -21.29 6.24 -5.49
CA TYR A 674 -21.95 4.97 -5.81
C TYR A 674 -21.09 4.09 -6.73
N TYR A 675 -20.48 4.65 -7.77
CA TYR A 675 -19.60 3.89 -8.68
C TYR A 675 -18.41 3.28 -7.94
N ASP A 676 -17.73 4.07 -7.10
CA ASP A 676 -16.59 3.65 -6.29
C ASP A 676 -16.98 2.66 -5.18
N GLU A 677 -18.21 2.74 -4.68
CA GLU A 677 -18.81 1.78 -3.74
C GLU A 677 -19.13 0.45 -4.41
N LYS A 678 -19.77 0.51 -5.58
CA LYS A 678 -20.14 -0.65 -6.36
C LYS A 678 -18.91 -1.41 -6.88
N GLY A 679 -17.81 -0.72 -7.21
CA GLY A 679 -16.60 -1.32 -7.76
C GLY A 679 -16.78 -1.84 -9.19
N LEU A 680 -15.80 -2.61 -9.67
CA LEU A 680 -15.87 -3.20 -11.02
C LEU A 680 -16.64 -4.54 -11.02
N GLY A 681 -17.21 -4.90 -12.18
CA GLY A 681 -18.04 -6.10 -12.35
C GLY A 681 -19.52 -5.89 -12.00
N GLY A 682 -20.36 -6.88 -12.29
CA GLY A 682 -21.82 -6.80 -12.11
C GLY A 682 -22.51 -5.82 -13.06
N ASN A 683 -23.78 -5.49 -12.79
CA ASN A 683 -24.59 -4.60 -13.65
C ASN A 683 -24.00 -3.17 -13.75
N SER A 684 -24.20 -2.50 -14.89
CA SER A 684 -23.82 -1.09 -15.07
C SER A 684 -24.33 -0.19 -13.94
N ALA A 685 -23.47 0.71 -13.45
CA ALA A 685 -23.82 1.69 -12.40
C ALA A 685 -25.01 2.56 -12.80
N LEU A 686 -25.20 2.82 -14.09
CA LEU A 686 -26.33 3.57 -14.63
C LEU A 686 -27.68 2.92 -14.27
N THR A 687 -27.73 1.60 -14.09
CA THR A 687 -28.96 0.86 -13.72
C THR A 687 -29.55 1.37 -12.41
N HIS A 688 -28.71 1.80 -11.46
CA HIS A 688 -29.15 2.37 -10.18
C HIS A 688 -29.90 3.70 -10.33
N PHE A 689 -29.66 4.42 -11.43
CA PHE A 689 -30.26 5.71 -11.71
C PHE A 689 -31.41 5.65 -12.72
N LYS A 690 -31.76 4.46 -13.24
CA LYS A 690 -32.92 4.30 -14.13
C LYS A 690 -34.23 4.56 -13.39
N LEU A 691 -35.13 5.30 -14.01
CA LEU A 691 -36.50 5.45 -13.53
C LEU A 691 -37.23 4.11 -13.65
N GLN A 692 -37.82 3.62 -12.56
CA GLN A 692 -38.65 2.41 -12.61
C GLN A 692 -39.91 2.71 -13.42
N LYS A 693 -40.21 1.89 -14.44
CA LYS A 693 -41.51 1.96 -15.13
C LYS A 693 -42.61 1.65 -14.12
N GLY A 694 -43.39 2.65 -13.74
CA GLY A 694 -44.54 2.48 -12.85
C GLY A 694 -45.58 1.56 -13.49
N ASN A 695 -46.07 0.59 -12.70
CA ASN A 695 -47.32 -0.13 -12.95
C ASN A 695 -48.46 0.88 -13.14
N GLN A 696 -48.78 1.21 -14.39
CA GLN A 696 -49.95 2.00 -14.77
C GLN A 696 -50.82 1.25 -15.78
N GLU A 697 -50.97 -0.07 -15.61
CA GLU A 697 -52.04 -0.86 -16.22
C GLU A 697 -52.55 -1.84 -15.17
N MET A 698 -53.58 -1.45 -14.40
CA MET A 698 -54.54 -2.29 -13.64
C MET A 698 -55.39 -1.43 -12.69
N ARG A 699 -55.89 -0.28 -13.17
CA ARG A 699 -57.05 0.43 -12.62
C ARG A 699 -57.77 1.15 -13.77
N GLY A 700 -58.47 0.37 -14.57
CA GLY A 700 -59.50 0.81 -15.52
C GLY A 700 -60.67 -0.13 -15.38
#